data_AF-A0A3S0R322-F1
#
_entry.id   AF-A0A3S0R322-F1
#
_cell.length_a   1.000
_cell.length_b   1.000
_cell.length_c   1.000
_cell.angle_alpha   90.00
_cell.angle_beta   90.00
_cell.angle_gamma   90.00
#
_symmetry.space_group_name_H-M   'P 1'
#
loop_
_entity.id
_entity.type
_entity.pdbx_description
1 polymer ?
#
loop_
_entity_poly.entity_id
_entity_poly.type
_entity_poly.pdbx_seq_one_letter_code
_entity_poly.pdbx_strand_id
1 'polypeptide(L)'
;MIAEAGLAALWFAAALALLQLVLAALGVWRTSRLSVAQGASTGSARTGQEGDAAKRLLTEEIMAAVRPVAVVQGLLALLAMLLLITVFARSDMSVLLVAENSHSDKPMLYKIAGAWGNHEGSMLLWVTILGIAGAAVAVLERTLAKPTLIATLGAQAAIALGFYAFLLFSSNPFARLDPAPADGNGLNPLLQDPGLAFHPPTLYIGYVGISIAFSFAVGAMVTRDVGPAFARAMRPWVLGAWIFLTLGITAGSYWAYYELGWGGWWFWDPVENASLMPWLAATALLHSVTVLATRDGLRAWTLMLAVVAFSMSMIGTFLVRSGILTSVHAFAVDPTRGSFILALLALYIGGAMLLFALRVGTVKQGNSFDFVSREGALIANNLLLTVILGIVLIGTLYPIVAAAFGTQLSVGPPFFDKAAGPVALVLVAVMAVGPLLRWRRDTLAAVLARMTVPVAATGVVLILLATIGGVALLPMLGLALAVGLAAASLAPLWKRNLRRTPLFTYGMVVSHLGIAVSLAGMACDTAFTQATLVAARVGEPQHVGPFTVTLDGIKPVIGPNWSALEARLSVRRGDDGATFYLRPQSRFFANPVTVTSESAIATRWDGQLYTVLGEPDGTGRWQLRLWWKPFVTLIWLGGALIAIGGALSLLGRLARGRRAALREAYA
;
A
#
# COMPACT_ATOMS: atom_id res chain seq x y z
N MET A 1 3.35 26.28 -24.41
CA MET A 1 2.80 25.17 -25.22
C MET A 1 2.82 23.81 -24.52
N ILE A 2 3.81 23.48 -23.67
CA ILE A 2 3.85 22.17 -22.98
C ILE A 2 2.68 22.02 -21.99
N ALA A 3 2.40 23.05 -21.20
CA ALA A 3 1.29 23.05 -20.24
C ALA A 3 -0.07 22.93 -20.93
N GLU A 4 -0.27 23.65 -22.03
CA GLU A 4 -1.49 23.61 -22.83
C GLU A 4 -1.70 22.23 -23.47
N ALA A 5 -0.63 21.60 -23.99
CA ALA A 5 -0.69 20.23 -24.48
C ALA A 5 -1.01 19.21 -23.37
N GLY A 6 -0.46 19.40 -22.17
CA GLY A 6 -0.75 18.58 -21.00
C GLY A 6 -2.22 18.68 -20.58
N LEU A 7 -2.76 19.91 -20.54
CA LEU A 7 -4.16 20.17 -20.26
C LEU A 7 -5.09 19.59 -21.33
N ALA A 8 -4.73 19.73 -22.61
CA ALA A 8 -5.50 19.14 -23.71
C ALA A 8 -5.53 17.61 -23.62
N ALA A 9 -4.39 16.97 -23.35
CA ALA A 9 -4.33 15.52 -23.16
C ALA A 9 -5.23 15.06 -22.00
N LEU A 10 -5.29 15.84 -20.91
CA LEU A 10 -6.16 15.57 -19.77
C LEU A 10 -7.66 15.68 -20.12
N TRP A 11 -8.06 16.70 -20.88
CA TRP A 11 -9.43 16.84 -21.40
C TRP A 11 -9.83 15.69 -22.33
N PHE A 12 -8.94 15.29 -23.24
CA PHE A 12 -9.20 14.15 -24.13
C PHE A 12 -9.29 12.83 -23.35
N ALA A 13 -8.45 12.63 -22.34
CA ALA A 13 -8.55 11.46 -21.46
C ALA A 13 -9.90 11.42 -20.72
N ALA A 14 -10.38 12.57 -20.22
CA ALA A 14 -11.68 12.69 -19.57
C ALA A 14 -12.84 12.38 -20.52
N ALA A 15 -12.80 12.91 -21.75
CA ALA A 15 -13.80 12.65 -22.78
C ALA A 15 -13.85 11.16 -23.15
N LEU A 16 -12.70 10.49 -23.27
CA LEU A 16 -12.64 9.05 -23.54
C LEU A 16 -13.12 8.21 -22.35
N ALA A 17 -12.85 8.62 -21.11
CA ALA A 17 -13.42 7.96 -19.93
C ALA A 17 -14.96 8.05 -19.92
N LEU A 18 -15.51 9.21 -20.26
CA LEU A 18 -16.97 9.38 -20.42
C LEU A 18 -17.51 8.48 -21.53
N LEU A 19 -16.87 8.48 -22.71
CA LEU A 19 -17.26 7.61 -23.83
C LEU A 19 -17.23 6.13 -23.43
N GLN A 20 -16.17 5.68 -22.76
CA GLN A 20 -16.03 4.32 -22.26
C GLN A 20 -17.16 3.94 -21.30
N LEU A 21 -17.51 4.84 -20.37
CA LEU A 21 -18.60 4.63 -19.42
C LEU A 21 -19.95 4.52 -20.13
N VAL A 22 -20.23 5.39 -21.10
CA VAL A 22 -21.47 5.38 -21.89
C VAL A 22 -21.58 4.08 -22.70
N LEU A 23 -20.52 3.67 -23.38
CA LEU A 23 -20.48 2.42 -24.14
C LEU A 23 -20.73 1.20 -23.23
N ALA A 24 -20.10 1.17 -22.06
CA ALA A 24 -20.30 0.09 -21.09
C ALA A 24 -21.74 0.05 -20.56
N ALA A 25 -22.32 1.20 -20.20
CA ALA A 25 -23.70 1.31 -19.75
C ALA A 25 -24.70 0.85 -20.82
N LEU A 26 -24.51 1.28 -22.07
CA LEU A 26 -25.31 0.85 -23.21
C LEU A 26 -25.20 -0.67 -23.43
N GLY A 27 -24.00 -1.24 -23.30
CA GLY A 27 -23.78 -2.67 -23.45
C GLY A 27 -24.50 -3.50 -22.41
N VAL A 28 -24.38 -3.12 -21.14
CA VAL A 28 -25.10 -3.79 -20.04
C VAL A 28 -26.61 -3.66 -20.21
N TRP A 29 -27.10 -2.45 -20.52
CA TRP A 29 -28.53 -2.19 -20.69
C TRP A 29 -29.14 -2.97 -21.85
N ARG A 30 -28.54 -2.91 -23.05
CA ARG A 30 -29.08 -3.61 -24.23
C ARG A 30 -29.03 -5.14 -24.08
N THR A 31 -27.94 -5.69 -23.54
CA THR A 31 -27.84 -7.14 -23.30
C THR A 31 -28.85 -7.64 -22.27
N SER A 32 -29.17 -6.83 -21.25
CA SER A 32 -30.25 -7.15 -20.29
C SER A 32 -31.64 -7.15 -20.94
N ARG A 33 -31.96 -6.14 -21.77
CA ARG A 33 -33.25 -6.07 -22.50
C ARG A 33 -33.45 -7.25 -23.45
N LEU A 34 -32.43 -7.63 -24.20
CA LEU A 34 -32.48 -8.79 -25.10
C LEU A 34 -32.76 -10.09 -24.31
N SER A 35 -32.20 -10.21 -23.11
CA SER A 35 -32.44 -11.39 -22.24
C SER A 35 -33.88 -11.45 -21.71
N VAL A 36 -34.50 -10.29 -21.43
CA VAL A 36 -35.90 -10.20 -21.01
C VAL A 36 -36.84 -10.50 -22.18
N ALA A 37 -36.55 -9.97 -23.37
CA ALA A 37 -37.34 -10.23 -24.58
C ALA A 37 -37.36 -11.71 -24.96
N GLN A 38 -36.22 -12.41 -24.86
CA GLN A 38 -36.13 -13.86 -25.04
C GLN A 38 -36.95 -14.65 -24.02
N GLY A 39 -36.94 -14.23 -22.75
CA GLY A 39 -37.73 -14.87 -21.69
C GLY A 39 -39.25 -14.69 -21.86
N ALA A 40 -39.68 -13.65 -22.58
CA ALA A 40 -41.08 -13.37 -22.87
C ALA A 40 -41.60 -14.06 -24.15
N SER A 41 -40.73 -14.44 -25.09
CA SER A 41 -41.13 -15.16 -26.31
C SER A 41 -41.20 -16.67 -26.08
N THR A 42 -42.38 -17.17 -25.71
CA THR A 42 -42.67 -18.61 -25.72
C THR A 42 -42.95 -19.06 -27.16
N GLY A 43 -42.07 -19.87 -27.78
CA GLY A 43 -42.56 -20.75 -28.87
C GLY A 43 -41.69 -21.15 -30.06
N SER A 44 -40.40 -20.82 -30.19
CA SER A 44 -39.59 -21.42 -31.28
C SER A 44 -38.09 -21.47 -30.94
N ALA A 45 -37.46 -22.63 -31.17
CA ALA A 45 -36.01 -22.78 -31.01
C ALA A 45 -35.20 -21.84 -31.93
N ARG A 46 -35.81 -21.41 -33.05
CA ARG A 46 -35.20 -20.52 -34.05
C ARG A 46 -35.12 -19.06 -33.57
N THR A 47 -36.17 -18.56 -32.89
CA THR A 47 -36.18 -17.20 -32.32
C THR A 47 -35.22 -17.07 -31.12
N GLY A 48 -35.03 -18.15 -30.35
CA GLY A 48 -34.03 -18.21 -29.29
C GLY A 48 -32.59 -18.09 -29.82
N GLN A 49 -32.25 -18.81 -30.89
CA GLN A 49 -30.92 -18.76 -31.53
C GLN A 49 -30.62 -17.39 -32.16
N GLU A 50 -31.59 -16.77 -32.83
CA GLU A 50 -31.43 -15.44 -33.43
C GLU A 50 -31.20 -14.36 -32.37
N GLY A 51 -31.93 -14.40 -31.24
CA GLY A 51 -31.72 -13.48 -30.11
C GLY A 51 -30.34 -13.65 -29.47
N ASP A 52 -29.85 -14.88 -29.34
CA ASP A 52 -28.52 -15.17 -28.78
C ASP A 52 -27.41 -14.71 -29.73
N ALA A 53 -27.59 -14.87 -31.04
CA ALA A 53 -26.68 -14.36 -32.05
C ALA A 53 -26.61 -12.82 -32.01
N ALA A 54 -27.76 -12.13 -31.96
CA ALA A 54 -27.83 -10.67 -31.86
C ALA A 54 -27.14 -10.16 -30.57
N LYS A 55 -27.36 -10.83 -29.44
CA LYS A 55 -26.71 -10.49 -28.16
C LYS A 55 -25.19 -10.66 -28.24
N ARG A 56 -24.70 -11.73 -28.89
CA ARG A 56 -23.27 -11.96 -29.10
C ARG A 56 -22.66 -10.87 -29.98
N LEU A 57 -23.26 -10.61 -31.15
CA LEU A 57 -22.77 -9.57 -32.08
C LEU A 57 -22.68 -8.20 -31.41
N LEU A 58 -23.73 -7.76 -30.72
CA LEU A 58 -23.71 -6.50 -29.98
C LEU A 58 -22.61 -6.47 -28.91
N THR A 59 -22.41 -7.58 -28.20
CA THR A 59 -21.36 -7.68 -27.17
C THR A 59 -19.96 -7.59 -27.79
N GLU A 60 -19.75 -8.19 -28.98
CA GLU A 60 -18.50 -8.07 -29.73
C GLU A 60 -18.24 -6.63 -30.18
N GLU A 61 -19.23 -5.97 -30.77
CA GLU A 61 -19.11 -4.59 -31.24
C GLU A 61 -18.75 -3.63 -30.11
N ILE A 62 -19.44 -3.74 -28.98
CA ILE A 62 -19.17 -2.90 -27.80
C ILE A 62 -17.79 -3.20 -27.22
N MET A 63 -17.41 -4.47 -27.14
CA MET A 63 -16.07 -4.85 -26.67
C MET A 63 -14.96 -4.33 -27.61
N ALA A 64 -15.19 -4.37 -28.92
CA ALA A 64 -14.27 -3.86 -29.94
C ALA A 64 -14.06 -2.34 -29.84
N ALA A 65 -15.07 -1.60 -29.36
CA ALA A 65 -14.97 -0.17 -29.08
C ALA A 65 -14.36 0.15 -27.70
N VAL A 66 -14.82 -0.52 -26.64
CA VAL A 66 -14.43 -0.22 -25.24
C VAL A 66 -12.93 -0.45 -25.00
N ARG A 67 -12.33 -1.48 -25.60
CA ARG A 67 -10.92 -1.80 -25.40
C ARG A 67 -9.96 -0.72 -25.91
N PRO A 68 -10.02 -0.29 -27.19
CA PRO A 68 -9.18 0.80 -27.69
C PRO A 68 -9.38 2.10 -26.91
N VAL A 69 -10.62 2.44 -26.55
CA VAL A 69 -10.92 3.66 -25.78
C VAL A 69 -10.20 3.64 -24.43
N ALA A 70 -10.24 2.52 -23.70
CA ALA A 70 -9.54 2.37 -22.42
C ALA A 70 -8.00 2.51 -22.58
N VAL A 71 -7.44 1.96 -23.66
CA VAL A 71 -6.00 2.06 -23.95
C VAL A 71 -5.60 3.49 -24.25
N VAL A 72 -6.29 4.17 -25.17
CA VAL A 72 -5.98 5.55 -25.57
C VAL A 72 -6.17 6.50 -24.39
N GLN A 73 -7.22 6.31 -23.59
CA GLN A 73 -7.44 7.06 -22.35
C GLN A 73 -6.25 6.94 -21.39
N GLY A 74 -5.73 5.72 -21.19
CA GLY A 74 -4.56 5.51 -20.34
C GLY A 74 -3.28 6.15 -20.89
N LEU A 75 -3.08 6.09 -22.20
CA LEU A 75 -1.92 6.71 -22.87
C LEU A 75 -1.97 8.24 -22.81
N LEU A 76 -3.15 8.85 -22.93
CA LEU A 76 -3.31 10.30 -22.79
C LEU A 76 -3.06 10.78 -21.35
N ALA A 77 -3.49 10.01 -20.35
CA ALA A 77 -3.17 10.31 -18.95
C ALA A 77 -1.66 10.24 -18.70
N LEU A 78 -0.99 9.20 -19.23
CA LEU A 78 0.46 9.08 -19.18
C LEU A 78 1.16 10.24 -19.88
N LEU A 79 0.69 10.64 -21.06
CA LEU A 79 1.22 11.80 -21.79
C LEU A 79 1.09 13.08 -20.94
N ALA A 80 -0.06 13.32 -20.33
CA ALA A 80 -0.24 14.46 -19.42
C ALA A 80 0.77 14.40 -18.27
N MET A 81 0.95 13.26 -17.61
CA MET A 81 1.93 13.11 -16.52
C MET A 81 3.37 13.37 -16.98
N LEU A 82 3.77 12.88 -18.16
CA LEU A 82 5.10 13.11 -18.72
C LEU A 82 5.33 14.60 -19.07
N LEU A 83 4.30 15.29 -19.57
CA LEU A 83 4.36 16.72 -19.83
C LEU A 83 4.44 17.53 -18.52
N LEU A 84 3.76 17.09 -17.45
CA LEU A 84 3.90 17.69 -16.12
C LEU A 84 5.34 17.54 -15.59
N ILE A 85 5.91 16.34 -15.67
CA ILE A 85 7.32 16.09 -15.30
C ILE A 85 8.26 16.99 -16.12
N THR A 86 7.96 17.19 -17.40
CA THR A 86 8.78 18.03 -18.28
C THR A 86 8.78 19.49 -17.85
N VAL A 87 7.64 20.09 -17.49
CA VAL A 87 7.60 21.49 -17.02
C VAL A 87 8.31 21.65 -15.67
N PHE A 88 8.22 20.66 -14.79
CA PHE A 88 8.96 20.62 -13.53
C PHE A 88 10.49 20.52 -13.74
N ALA A 89 10.94 19.61 -14.61
CA ALA A 89 12.35 19.42 -14.93
C ALA A 89 12.98 20.68 -15.56
N ARG A 90 12.19 21.45 -16.32
CA ARG A 90 12.61 22.72 -16.92
C ARG A 90 12.47 23.92 -16.00
N SER A 91 11.92 23.75 -14.78
CA SER A 91 11.63 24.87 -13.88
C SER A 91 10.78 25.95 -14.56
N ASP A 92 9.76 25.55 -15.34
CA ASP A 92 8.88 26.48 -16.05
C ASP A 92 7.91 27.19 -15.09
N MET A 93 8.33 28.36 -14.58
CA MET A 93 7.60 29.16 -13.58
C MET A 93 6.29 29.76 -14.10
N SER A 94 6.01 29.64 -15.40
CA SER A 94 4.72 30.05 -15.95
C SER A 94 3.59 29.05 -15.66
N VAL A 95 3.91 27.89 -15.08
CA VAL A 95 2.94 26.94 -14.52
C VAL A 95 2.86 27.13 -13.01
N LEU A 96 1.66 27.44 -12.48
CA LEU A 96 1.42 27.73 -11.07
C LEU A 96 2.01 26.64 -10.16
N LEU A 97 1.74 25.37 -10.48
CA LEU A 97 2.20 24.25 -9.67
C LEU A 97 3.73 24.15 -9.58
N VAL A 98 4.44 24.52 -10.65
CA VAL A 98 5.91 24.55 -10.70
C VAL A 98 6.43 25.71 -9.86
N ALA A 99 5.81 26.89 -9.98
CA ALA A 99 6.15 28.05 -9.17
C ALA A 99 5.95 27.80 -7.67
N GLU A 100 4.92 27.04 -7.28
CA GLU A 100 4.66 26.75 -5.86
C GLU A 100 5.54 25.64 -5.27
N ASN A 101 6.02 24.70 -6.10
CA ASN A 101 6.63 23.45 -5.60
C ASN A 101 8.04 23.16 -6.16
N SER A 102 8.58 24.02 -7.03
CA SER A 102 9.89 23.87 -7.66
C SER A 102 10.77 25.11 -7.44
N HIS A 103 12.05 25.00 -7.76
CA HIS A 103 13.03 26.11 -7.75
C HIS A 103 14.13 25.77 -8.74
N SER A 104 14.71 26.78 -9.40
CA SER A 104 15.75 26.59 -10.43
C SER A 104 17.03 25.92 -9.90
N ASP A 105 17.49 26.32 -8.70
CA ASP A 105 18.68 25.77 -8.02
C ASP A 105 18.57 24.33 -7.49
N LYS A 106 17.38 23.71 -7.53
CA LYS A 106 17.23 22.35 -7.00
C LYS A 106 17.95 21.30 -7.85
N PRO A 107 18.48 20.24 -7.22
CA PRO A 107 18.89 19.04 -7.92
C PRO A 107 17.75 18.45 -8.78
N MET A 108 18.10 17.91 -9.95
CA MET A 108 17.12 17.41 -10.95
C MET A 108 16.19 16.33 -10.39
N LEU A 109 16.69 15.46 -9.50
CA LEU A 109 15.88 14.42 -8.85
C LEU A 109 14.66 15.03 -8.15
N TYR A 110 14.85 16.12 -7.40
CA TYR A 110 13.79 16.78 -6.65
C TYR A 110 12.92 17.69 -7.52
N LYS A 111 13.41 18.17 -8.67
CA LYS A 111 12.56 18.79 -9.68
C LYS A 111 11.57 17.78 -10.24
N ILE A 112 12.05 16.60 -10.66
CA ILE A 112 11.21 15.52 -11.18
C ILE A 112 10.22 15.03 -10.10
N ALA A 113 10.73 14.72 -8.91
CA ALA A 113 9.88 14.23 -7.82
C ALA A 113 8.88 15.28 -7.31
N GLY A 114 9.20 16.57 -7.46
CA GLY A 114 8.30 17.69 -7.23
C GLY A 114 7.00 17.59 -8.04
N ALA A 115 7.01 16.92 -9.20
CA ALA A 115 5.81 16.71 -10.03
C ALA A 115 4.74 15.83 -9.35
N TRP A 116 5.08 15.07 -8.30
CA TRP A 116 4.11 14.28 -7.51
C TRP A 116 4.19 14.51 -6.00
N GLY A 117 5.12 15.35 -5.53
CA GLY A 117 5.22 15.74 -4.11
C GLY A 117 4.16 16.73 -3.63
N ASN A 118 3.26 17.16 -4.51
CA ASN A 118 2.22 18.16 -4.25
C ASN A 118 0.80 17.57 -4.42
N HIS A 119 -0.23 18.40 -4.29
CA HIS A 119 -1.62 17.95 -4.37
C HIS A 119 -2.01 17.52 -5.80
N GLU A 120 -2.00 18.44 -6.76
CA GLU A 120 -2.42 18.30 -8.16
C GLU A 120 -1.67 17.16 -8.88
N GLY A 121 -0.34 17.20 -8.79
CA GLY A 121 0.55 16.29 -9.49
C GLY A 121 0.44 14.86 -8.97
N SER A 122 0.24 14.69 -7.65
CA SER A 122 -0.04 13.37 -7.08
C SER A 122 -1.38 12.79 -7.53
N MET A 123 -2.40 13.64 -7.75
CA MET A 123 -3.70 13.23 -8.28
C MET A 123 -3.63 12.92 -9.77
N LEU A 124 -2.78 13.62 -10.52
CA LEU A 124 -2.47 13.27 -11.90
C LEU A 124 -1.75 11.92 -11.98
N LEU A 125 -0.78 11.66 -11.09
CA LEU A 125 -0.13 10.36 -10.95
C LEU A 125 -1.16 9.27 -10.61
N TRP A 126 -2.08 9.55 -9.68
CA TRP A 126 -3.15 8.65 -9.28
C TRP A 126 -4.01 8.24 -10.48
N VAL A 127 -4.55 9.20 -11.25
CA VAL A 127 -5.43 8.89 -12.40
C VAL A 127 -4.65 8.29 -13.56
N THR A 128 -3.36 8.60 -13.69
CA THR A 128 -2.46 7.97 -14.67
C THR A 128 -2.30 6.49 -14.40
N ILE A 129 -2.02 6.11 -13.14
CA ILE A 129 -1.94 4.70 -12.73
C ILE A 129 -3.29 4.01 -12.95
N LEU A 130 -4.41 4.68 -12.62
CA LEU A 130 -5.76 4.14 -12.85
C LEU A 130 -6.03 3.84 -14.33
N GLY A 131 -5.68 4.79 -15.21
CA GLY A 131 -5.84 4.67 -16.65
C GLY A 131 -4.96 3.58 -17.25
N ILE A 132 -3.68 3.51 -16.86
CA ILE A 132 -2.75 2.45 -17.29
C ILE A 132 -3.23 1.08 -16.80
N ALA A 133 -3.71 0.99 -15.56
CA ALA A 133 -4.32 -0.22 -15.02
C ALA A 133 -5.55 -0.66 -15.83
N GLY A 134 -6.44 0.27 -16.18
CA GLY A 134 -7.60 0.01 -17.04
C GLY A 134 -7.21 -0.47 -18.44
N ALA A 135 -6.23 0.19 -19.05
CA ALA A 135 -5.66 -0.21 -20.35
C ALA A 135 -5.05 -1.61 -20.27
N ALA A 136 -4.31 -1.93 -19.21
CA ALA A 136 -3.69 -3.23 -19.01
C ALA A 136 -4.75 -4.33 -18.84
N VAL A 137 -5.83 -4.08 -18.08
CA VAL A 137 -6.98 -5.01 -18.00
C VAL A 137 -7.62 -5.22 -19.38
N ALA A 138 -7.85 -4.14 -20.13
CA ALA A 138 -8.45 -4.21 -21.46
C ALA A 138 -7.64 -5.08 -22.44
N VAL A 139 -6.31 -5.04 -22.36
CA VAL A 139 -5.39 -5.80 -23.23
C VAL A 139 -5.17 -7.23 -22.75
N LEU A 140 -4.92 -7.41 -21.45
CA LEU A 140 -4.46 -8.68 -20.88
C LEU A 140 -5.59 -9.63 -20.51
N GLU A 141 -6.77 -9.12 -20.13
CA GLU A 141 -7.87 -9.96 -19.67
C GLU A 141 -8.62 -10.60 -20.85
N ARG A 142 -8.61 -11.93 -20.87
CA ARG A 142 -9.20 -12.77 -21.94
C ARG A 142 -10.09 -13.88 -21.42
N THR A 143 -10.11 -14.11 -20.10
CA THR A 143 -10.78 -15.26 -19.48
C THR A 143 -12.19 -14.95 -19.00
N LEU A 144 -12.48 -13.68 -18.72
CA LEU A 144 -13.81 -13.25 -18.31
C LEU A 144 -14.83 -13.28 -19.45
N ALA A 145 -16.09 -13.50 -19.08
CA ALA A 145 -17.22 -13.24 -19.95
C ALA A 145 -17.19 -11.78 -20.40
N LYS A 146 -17.37 -11.56 -21.71
CA LYS A 146 -17.29 -10.22 -22.32
C LYS A 146 -18.24 -9.20 -21.66
N PRO A 147 -19.50 -9.53 -21.30
CA PRO A 147 -20.36 -8.58 -20.57
C PRO A 147 -19.78 -8.14 -19.23
N THR A 148 -19.15 -9.06 -18.48
CA THR A 148 -18.53 -8.76 -17.19
C THR A 148 -17.30 -7.88 -17.36
N LEU A 149 -16.47 -8.17 -18.37
CA LEU A 149 -15.31 -7.32 -18.68
C LEU A 149 -15.73 -5.91 -19.14
N ILE A 150 -16.80 -5.78 -19.95
CA ILE A 150 -17.37 -4.48 -20.32
C ILE A 150 -17.81 -3.71 -19.07
N ALA A 151 -18.54 -4.36 -18.16
CA ALA A 151 -19.00 -3.73 -16.93
C ALA A 151 -17.81 -3.35 -16.00
N THR A 152 -16.77 -4.17 -15.94
CA THR A 152 -15.54 -3.87 -15.20
C THR A 152 -14.80 -2.65 -15.77
N LEU A 153 -14.62 -2.57 -17.08
CA LEU A 153 -14.00 -1.40 -17.72
C LEU A 153 -14.88 -0.15 -17.58
N GLY A 154 -16.20 -0.31 -17.58
CA GLY A 154 -17.14 0.78 -17.25
C GLY A 154 -16.97 1.29 -15.82
N ALA A 155 -16.85 0.40 -14.84
CA ALA A 155 -16.61 0.78 -13.44
C ALA A 155 -15.27 1.52 -13.29
N GLN A 156 -14.20 1.06 -13.95
CA GLN A 156 -12.91 1.74 -13.95
C GLN A 156 -13.01 3.14 -14.58
N ALA A 157 -13.76 3.29 -15.67
CA ALA A 157 -14.00 4.57 -16.32
C ALA A 157 -14.81 5.53 -15.45
N ALA A 158 -15.80 5.03 -14.69
CA ALA A 158 -16.58 5.85 -13.76
C ALA A 158 -15.71 6.44 -12.65
N ILE A 159 -14.74 5.67 -12.14
CA ILE A 159 -13.75 6.16 -11.18
C ILE A 159 -12.85 7.20 -11.85
N ALA A 160 -12.32 6.90 -13.04
CA ALA A 160 -11.41 7.79 -13.75
C ALA A 160 -12.07 9.14 -14.07
N LEU A 161 -13.33 9.12 -14.50
CA LEU A 161 -14.09 10.32 -14.83
C LEU A 161 -14.23 11.27 -13.63
N GLY A 162 -14.46 10.76 -12.42
CA GLY A 162 -14.56 11.62 -11.24
C GLY A 162 -13.22 12.26 -10.86
N PHE A 163 -12.11 11.53 -10.98
CA PHE A 163 -10.77 12.10 -10.75
C PHE A 163 -10.33 13.04 -11.89
N TYR A 164 -10.75 12.79 -13.13
CA TYR A 164 -10.57 13.76 -14.20
C TYR A 164 -11.37 15.03 -13.96
N ALA A 165 -12.63 14.93 -13.54
CA ALA A 165 -13.43 16.08 -13.17
C ALA A 165 -12.78 16.85 -12.00
N PHE A 166 -12.26 16.13 -11.01
CA PHE A 166 -11.51 16.74 -9.90
C PHE A 166 -10.30 17.55 -10.40
N LEU A 167 -9.46 16.96 -11.25
CA LEU A 167 -8.28 17.65 -11.79
C LEU A 167 -8.66 18.83 -12.69
N LEU A 168 -9.68 18.68 -13.54
CA LEU A 168 -10.04 19.71 -14.52
C LEU A 168 -10.75 20.91 -13.87
N PHE A 169 -11.57 20.69 -12.85
CA PHE A 169 -12.41 21.74 -12.26
C PHE A 169 -11.94 22.24 -10.90
N SER A 170 -11.16 21.46 -10.14
CA SER A 170 -10.77 21.80 -8.77
C SER A 170 -9.26 21.83 -8.54
N SER A 171 -8.46 21.03 -9.25
CA SER A 171 -7.03 20.85 -8.97
C SER A 171 -6.23 20.72 -10.27
N ASN A 172 -6.20 21.79 -11.08
CA ASN A 172 -5.59 21.78 -12.40
C ASN A 172 -4.06 21.82 -12.33
N PRO A 173 -3.34 20.75 -12.72
CA PRO A 173 -1.87 20.69 -12.65
C PRO A 173 -1.16 21.60 -13.67
N PHE A 174 -1.89 22.13 -14.66
CA PHE A 174 -1.36 22.96 -15.74
C PHE A 174 -1.86 24.41 -15.69
N ALA A 175 -2.41 24.83 -14.55
CA ALA A 175 -2.83 26.21 -14.34
C ALA A 175 -1.67 27.18 -14.65
N ARG A 176 -1.97 28.21 -15.45
CA ARG A 176 -0.99 29.18 -15.93
C ARG A 176 -0.88 30.35 -14.97
N LEU A 177 0.32 30.93 -14.88
CA LEU A 177 0.63 32.10 -14.08
C LEU A 177 1.18 33.20 -15.01
N ASP A 178 0.59 34.39 -14.95
CA ASP A 178 0.97 35.55 -15.75
C ASP A 178 0.83 36.84 -14.91
N PRO A 179 1.92 37.60 -14.64
CA PRO A 179 3.30 37.31 -15.02
C PRO A 179 3.88 36.10 -14.28
N ALA A 180 4.73 35.33 -14.96
CA ALA A 180 5.50 34.27 -14.31
C ALA A 180 6.52 34.88 -13.33
N PRO A 181 6.64 34.36 -12.09
CA PRO A 181 7.64 34.82 -11.14
C PRO A 181 9.04 34.47 -11.62
N ALA A 182 10.04 35.20 -11.11
CA ALA A 182 11.43 34.98 -11.47
C ALA A 182 11.94 33.58 -11.08
N ASP A 183 11.46 33.05 -9.96
CA ASP A 183 11.70 31.66 -9.52
C ASP A 183 10.54 31.19 -8.63
N GLY A 184 10.53 29.90 -8.30
CA GLY A 184 9.52 29.26 -7.47
C GLY A 184 9.83 29.26 -5.97
N ASN A 185 8.82 28.94 -5.16
CA ASN A 185 8.87 28.92 -3.70
C ASN A 185 9.66 27.74 -3.12
N GLY A 186 10.15 26.83 -3.95
CA GLY A 186 10.80 25.62 -3.46
C GLY A 186 9.80 24.52 -3.10
N LEU A 187 10.34 23.41 -2.59
CA LEU A 187 9.62 22.18 -2.22
C LEU A 187 9.89 22.09 -0.74
N ASN A 188 8.94 21.60 0.04
CA ASN A 188 9.17 21.35 1.45
C ASN A 188 10.53 20.63 1.63
N PRO A 189 11.50 21.22 2.35
CA PRO A 189 12.84 20.67 2.43
C PRO A 189 12.92 19.24 2.98
N LEU A 190 11.99 18.81 3.84
CA LEU A 190 11.87 17.41 4.30
C LEU A 190 11.58 16.41 3.17
N LEU A 191 11.11 16.90 2.03
CA LEU A 191 10.84 16.08 0.85
C LEU A 191 12.03 16.05 -0.12
N GLN A 192 13.11 16.79 0.15
CA GLN A 192 14.34 16.74 -0.65
C GLN A 192 15.22 15.54 -0.26
N ASP A 193 14.59 14.37 -0.25
CA ASP A 193 15.21 13.09 0.04
C ASP A 193 14.86 12.07 -1.07
N PRO A 194 15.75 11.13 -1.45
CA PRO A 194 15.43 10.11 -2.44
C PRO A 194 14.16 9.32 -2.14
N GLY A 195 13.75 9.20 -0.88
CA GLY A 195 12.49 8.62 -0.44
C GLY A 195 11.28 9.18 -1.20
N LEU A 196 11.19 10.50 -1.40
CA LEU A 196 10.10 11.13 -2.18
C LEU A 196 10.04 10.61 -3.62
N ALA A 197 11.19 10.31 -4.23
CA ALA A 197 11.22 9.89 -5.62
C ALA A 197 10.68 8.45 -5.81
N PHE A 198 10.80 7.59 -4.79
CA PHE A 198 10.49 6.16 -4.92
C PHE A 198 9.26 5.71 -4.12
N HIS A 199 9.10 6.20 -2.89
CA HIS A 199 8.04 5.75 -1.99
C HIS A 199 6.63 6.11 -2.50
N PRO A 200 6.29 7.38 -2.82
CA PRO A 200 4.97 7.70 -3.32
C PRO A 200 4.59 6.94 -4.60
N PRO A 201 5.41 6.88 -5.68
CA PRO A 201 5.02 6.11 -6.86
C PRO A 201 4.73 4.63 -6.57
N THR A 202 5.55 3.97 -5.74
CA THR A 202 5.31 2.58 -5.36
C THR A 202 4.03 2.42 -4.54
N LEU A 203 3.78 3.31 -3.58
CA LEU A 203 2.55 3.30 -2.78
C LEU A 203 1.30 3.54 -3.64
N TYR A 204 1.34 4.51 -4.56
CA TYR A 204 0.23 4.82 -5.47
C TYR A 204 -0.08 3.66 -6.42
N ILE A 205 0.93 2.95 -6.94
CA ILE A 205 0.70 1.73 -7.75
C ILE A 205 -0.09 0.70 -6.95
N GLY A 206 0.24 0.54 -5.66
CA GLY A 206 -0.49 -0.33 -4.74
C GLY A 206 -1.91 0.15 -4.47
N TYR A 207 -2.07 1.40 -4.02
CA TYR A 207 -3.35 2.03 -3.68
C TYR A 207 -4.34 1.99 -4.84
N VAL A 208 -3.93 2.53 -5.97
CA VAL A 208 -4.78 2.66 -7.14
C VAL A 208 -4.98 1.30 -7.80
N GLY A 209 -4.00 0.40 -7.72
CA GLY A 209 -4.12 -0.96 -8.23
C GLY A 209 -5.29 -1.75 -7.62
N ILE A 210 -5.69 -1.45 -6.38
CA ILE A 210 -6.87 -2.08 -5.74
C ILE A 210 -8.19 -1.67 -6.43
N SER A 211 -8.22 -0.53 -7.16
CA SER A 211 -9.40 -0.13 -7.95
C SER A 211 -9.80 -1.19 -8.98
N ILE A 212 -8.83 -1.96 -9.48
CA ILE A 212 -9.10 -3.03 -10.44
C ILE A 212 -9.94 -4.12 -9.79
N ALA A 213 -9.61 -4.51 -8.55
CA ALA A 213 -10.36 -5.51 -7.81
C ALA A 213 -11.79 -5.02 -7.52
N PHE A 214 -11.93 -3.75 -7.16
CA PHE A 214 -13.24 -3.11 -7.03
C PHE A 214 -14.03 -3.13 -8.36
N SER A 215 -13.41 -2.74 -9.47
CA SER A 215 -14.04 -2.73 -10.80
C SER A 215 -14.43 -4.13 -11.26
N PHE A 216 -13.64 -5.16 -10.95
CA PHE A 216 -14.02 -6.56 -11.15
C PHE A 216 -15.25 -6.91 -10.31
N ALA A 217 -15.28 -6.55 -9.02
CA ALA A 217 -16.40 -6.84 -8.15
C ALA A 217 -17.70 -6.15 -8.61
N VAL A 218 -17.63 -4.87 -9.00
CA VAL A 218 -18.77 -4.14 -9.57
C VAL A 218 -19.25 -4.83 -10.85
N GLY A 219 -18.34 -5.15 -11.78
CA GLY A 219 -18.70 -5.84 -13.02
C GLY A 219 -19.39 -7.19 -12.77
N ALA A 220 -18.83 -8.00 -11.87
CA ALA A 220 -19.39 -9.30 -11.49
C ALA A 220 -20.76 -9.19 -10.79
N MET A 221 -20.97 -8.18 -9.95
CA MET A 221 -22.28 -7.94 -9.31
C MET A 221 -23.34 -7.47 -10.30
N VAL A 222 -22.96 -6.60 -11.24
CA VAL A 222 -23.84 -6.10 -12.31
C VAL A 222 -24.29 -7.25 -13.21
N THR A 223 -23.37 -8.11 -13.64
CA THR A 223 -23.67 -9.25 -14.52
C THR A 223 -24.11 -10.51 -13.78
N ARG A 224 -24.07 -10.51 -12.44
CA ARG A 224 -24.29 -11.68 -11.58
C ARG A 224 -23.35 -12.86 -11.89
N ASP A 225 -22.14 -12.57 -12.38
CA ASP A 225 -21.13 -13.57 -12.74
C ASP A 225 -20.03 -13.65 -11.66
N VAL A 226 -20.42 -14.14 -10.49
CA VAL A 226 -19.53 -14.27 -9.33
C VAL A 226 -19.14 -15.73 -9.17
N GLY A 227 -18.00 -16.11 -9.72
CA GLY A 227 -17.52 -17.50 -9.67
C GLY A 227 -16.00 -17.64 -9.75
N PRO A 228 -15.50 -18.88 -9.94
CA PRO A 228 -14.06 -19.15 -9.93
C PRO A 228 -13.30 -18.48 -11.08
N ALA A 229 -13.94 -18.26 -12.23
CA ALA A 229 -13.33 -17.54 -13.36
C ALA A 229 -13.04 -16.08 -13.00
N PHE A 230 -14.04 -15.39 -12.44
CA PHE A 230 -13.90 -14.06 -11.85
C PHE A 230 -12.73 -13.98 -10.86
N ALA A 231 -12.66 -14.91 -9.91
CA ALA A 231 -11.60 -14.90 -8.91
C ALA A 231 -10.21 -15.17 -9.51
N ARG A 232 -10.10 -16.02 -10.53
CA ARG A 232 -8.82 -16.26 -11.23
C ARG A 232 -8.35 -15.02 -11.99
N ALA A 233 -9.27 -14.29 -12.63
CA ALA A 233 -9.00 -13.05 -13.33
C ALA A 233 -8.55 -11.93 -12.36
N MET A 234 -9.25 -11.77 -11.23
CA MET A 234 -8.96 -10.71 -10.25
C MET A 234 -7.67 -10.93 -9.45
N ARG A 235 -7.34 -12.19 -9.11
CA ARG A 235 -6.21 -12.52 -8.22
C ARG A 235 -4.85 -11.90 -8.59
N PRO A 236 -4.35 -11.94 -9.85
CA PRO A 236 -3.05 -11.33 -10.18
C PRO A 236 -3.01 -9.83 -9.90
N TRP A 237 -4.14 -9.12 -10.09
CA TRP A 237 -4.24 -7.68 -9.84
C TRP A 237 -4.21 -7.36 -8.35
N VAL A 238 -4.97 -8.10 -7.53
CA VAL A 238 -4.92 -7.97 -6.06
C VAL A 238 -3.50 -8.24 -5.55
N LEU A 239 -2.84 -9.28 -6.07
CA LEU A 239 -1.50 -9.64 -5.65
C LEU A 239 -0.46 -8.59 -6.08
N GLY A 240 -0.55 -8.06 -7.30
CA GLY A 240 0.30 -6.97 -7.77
C GLY A 240 0.17 -5.72 -6.90
N ALA A 241 -1.07 -5.26 -6.68
CA ALA A 241 -1.36 -4.12 -5.82
C ALA A 241 -0.85 -4.34 -4.39
N TRP A 242 -1.05 -5.52 -3.82
CA TRP A 242 -0.58 -5.87 -2.48
C TRP A 242 0.96 -5.89 -2.35
N ILE A 243 1.69 -6.34 -3.38
CA ILE A 243 3.17 -6.28 -3.41
C ILE A 243 3.63 -4.81 -3.36
N PHE A 244 3.05 -3.95 -4.20
CA PHE A 244 3.42 -2.53 -4.24
C PHE A 244 3.01 -1.78 -2.97
N LEU A 245 1.86 -2.09 -2.36
CA LEU A 245 1.51 -1.58 -1.03
C LEU A 245 2.54 -1.99 0.02
N THR A 246 2.94 -3.26 0.03
CA THR A 246 3.95 -3.78 0.97
C THR A 246 5.27 -3.05 0.81
N LEU A 247 5.75 -2.89 -0.42
CA LEU A 247 6.99 -2.16 -0.72
C LEU A 247 6.88 -0.68 -0.35
N GLY A 248 5.75 -0.03 -0.68
CA GLY A 248 5.47 1.35 -0.33
C GLY A 248 5.51 1.56 1.18
N ILE A 249 4.76 0.77 1.96
CA ILE A 249 4.75 0.84 3.43
C ILE A 249 6.14 0.58 4.02
N THR A 250 6.85 -0.43 3.51
CA THR A 250 8.19 -0.79 4.01
C THR A 250 9.19 0.33 3.74
N ALA A 251 9.21 0.88 2.52
CA ALA A 251 10.08 1.98 2.15
C ALA A 251 9.73 3.28 2.90
N GLY A 252 8.44 3.56 3.07
CA GLY A 252 7.95 4.73 3.82
C GLY A 252 8.33 4.67 5.29
N SER A 253 8.19 3.50 5.93
CA SER A 253 8.63 3.27 7.31
C SER A 253 10.14 3.45 7.49
N TYR A 254 10.96 2.98 6.55
CA TYR A 254 12.41 3.22 6.60
C TYR A 254 12.75 4.69 6.38
N TRP A 255 12.07 5.36 5.46
CA TRP A 255 12.25 6.78 5.20
C TRP A 255 11.90 7.63 6.44
N ALA A 256 10.72 7.42 7.03
CA ALA A 256 10.31 8.07 8.26
C ALA A 256 11.31 7.83 9.41
N TYR A 257 11.88 6.62 9.47
CA TYR A 257 12.87 6.24 10.48
C TYR A 257 14.14 7.10 10.45
N TYR A 258 14.67 7.46 9.26
CA TYR A 258 15.91 8.24 9.16
C TYR A 258 15.72 9.74 8.95
N GLU A 259 14.62 10.16 8.32
CA GLU A 259 14.40 11.56 7.92
C GLU A 259 13.89 12.43 9.08
N LEU A 260 12.99 11.88 9.91
CA LEU A 260 12.26 12.69 10.90
C LEU A 260 13.04 12.97 12.20
N GLY A 261 14.26 12.45 12.35
CA GLY A 261 15.14 12.80 13.48
C GLY A 261 14.75 12.24 14.86
N TRP A 262 13.63 11.51 15.00
CA TRP A 262 13.17 10.92 16.27
C TRP A 262 13.43 9.41 16.39
N GLY A 263 13.89 8.76 15.32
CA GLY A 263 14.39 7.38 15.34
C GLY A 263 13.33 6.28 15.48
N GLY A 264 12.05 6.57 15.28
CA GLY A 264 11.01 5.54 15.24
C GLY A 264 10.55 5.20 13.82
N TRP A 265 10.09 3.97 13.63
CA TRP A 265 9.76 3.41 12.31
C TRP A 265 8.24 3.41 12.01
N TRP A 266 7.41 3.66 13.03
CA TRP A 266 5.95 3.76 12.94
C TRP A 266 5.42 4.54 14.15
N PHE A 267 4.57 5.53 13.92
CA PHE A 267 3.98 6.38 14.96
C PHE A 267 2.46 6.22 15.12
N TRP A 268 1.84 5.37 14.30
CA TRP A 268 0.38 5.27 14.18
C TRP A 268 -0.26 6.60 13.75
N ASP A 269 0.46 7.39 12.95
CA ASP A 269 -0.06 8.64 12.46
C ASP A 269 -1.16 8.41 11.39
N PRO A 270 -2.06 9.38 11.14
CA PRO A 270 -3.13 9.21 10.15
C PRO A 270 -2.68 8.82 8.74
N VAL A 271 -1.50 9.26 8.28
CA VAL A 271 -0.98 8.96 6.94
C VAL A 271 -0.40 7.54 6.88
N GLU A 272 0.36 7.12 7.90
CA GLU A 272 0.76 5.72 8.09
C GLU A 272 -0.47 4.80 8.15
N ASN A 273 -1.46 5.14 8.98
CA ASN A 273 -2.69 4.38 9.13
C ASN A 273 -3.50 4.31 7.83
N ALA A 274 -3.56 5.43 7.09
CA ALA A 274 -4.18 5.48 5.78
C ALA A 274 -3.60 4.39 4.87
N SER A 275 -2.28 4.19 4.89
CA SER A 275 -1.60 3.17 4.08
C SER A 275 -1.83 1.73 4.55
N LEU A 276 -1.94 1.53 5.86
CA LEU A 276 -2.16 0.22 6.47
C LEU A 276 -3.58 -0.33 6.23
N MET A 277 -4.61 0.53 6.28
CA MET A 277 -6.01 0.12 6.12
C MET A 277 -6.30 -0.65 4.82
N PRO A 278 -5.95 -0.16 3.61
CA PRO A 278 -6.16 -0.91 2.38
C PRO A 278 -5.26 -2.15 2.30
N TRP A 279 -4.08 -2.15 2.92
CA TRP A 279 -3.21 -3.34 2.97
C TRP A 279 -3.84 -4.47 3.79
N LEU A 280 -4.45 -4.17 4.94
CA LEU A 280 -5.18 -5.16 5.75
C LEU A 280 -6.36 -5.76 4.98
N ALA A 281 -7.18 -4.90 4.37
CA ALA A 281 -8.31 -5.34 3.56
C ALA A 281 -7.88 -6.13 2.32
N ALA A 282 -6.81 -5.70 1.63
CA ALA A 282 -6.24 -6.40 0.48
C ALA A 282 -5.63 -7.76 0.87
N THR A 283 -5.03 -7.87 2.06
CA THR A 283 -4.53 -9.14 2.60
C THR A 283 -5.67 -10.12 2.84
N ALA A 284 -6.78 -9.67 3.43
CA ALA A 284 -7.97 -10.50 3.59
C ALA A 284 -8.57 -10.90 2.22
N LEU A 285 -8.61 -9.95 1.28
CA LEU A 285 -9.10 -10.19 -0.09
C LEU A 285 -8.25 -11.22 -0.82
N LEU A 286 -6.92 -11.16 -0.71
CA LEU A 286 -5.99 -12.10 -1.34
C LEU A 286 -6.25 -13.55 -0.91
N HIS A 287 -6.56 -13.73 0.37
CA HIS A 287 -6.92 -15.04 0.92
C HIS A 287 -8.32 -15.47 0.46
N SER A 288 -9.31 -14.57 0.53
CA SER A 288 -10.68 -14.86 0.09
C SER A 288 -10.78 -15.21 -1.40
N VAL A 289 -10.11 -14.43 -2.28
CA VAL A 289 -10.09 -14.70 -3.73
C VAL A 289 -9.39 -16.01 -4.05
N THR A 290 -8.43 -16.43 -3.23
CA THR A 290 -7.78 -17.74 -3.37
C THR A 290 -8.75 -18.87 -3.06
N VAL A 291 -9.55 -18.75 -1.99
CA VAL A 291 -10.62 -19.72 -1.67
C VAL A 291 -11.66 -19.76 -2.80
N LEU A 292 -12.14 -18.61 -3.27
CA LEU A 292 -13.11 -18.56 -4.36
C LEU A 292 -12.58 -19.19 -5.66
N ALA A 293 -11.33 -18.88 -6.04
CA ALA A 293 -10.73 -19.42 -7.26
C ALA A 293 -10.48 -20.95 -7.22
N THR A 294 -10.33 -21.54 -6.02
CA THR A 294 -9.94 -22.95 -5.85
C THR A 294 -11.06 -23.86 -5.35
N ARG A 295 -11.99 -23.32 -4.55
CA ARG A 295 -13.05 -24.07 -3.86
C ARG A 295 -14.44 -23.55 -4.12
N ASP A 296 -14.55 -22.46 -4.88
CA ASP A 296 -15.81 -21.80 -5.16
C ASP A 296 -16.55 -21.29 -3.90
N GLY A 297 -15.83 -21.14 -2.77
CA GLY A 297 -16.38 -20.63 -1.51
C GLY A 297 -16.21 -19.11 -1.35
N LEU A 298 -16.86 -18.54 -0.33
CA LEU A 298 -16.68 -17.14 0.08
C LEU A 298 -16.99 -16.09 -1.00
N ARG A 299 -17.96 -16.37 -1.90
CA ARG A 299 -18.34 -15.46 -3.00
C ARG A 299 -18.71 -14.06 -2.50
N ALA A 300 -19.69 -13.96 -1.61
CA ALA A 300 -20.15 -12.68 -1.06
C ALA A 300 -19.04 -11.97 -0.26
N TRP A 301 -18.28 -12.71 0.53
CA TRP A 301 -17.18 -12.17 1.33
C TRP A 301 -16.06 -11.59 0.45
N THR A 302 -15.73 -12.26 -0.65
CA THR A 302 -14.73 -11.78 -1.61
C THR A 302 -15.17 -10.48 -2.28
N LEU A 303 -16.45 -10.36 -2.66
CA LEU A 303 -16.99 -9.11 -3.21
C LEU A 303 -16.95 -7.99 -2.18
N MET A 304 -17.40 -8.26 -0.94
CA MET A 304 -17.37 -7.28 0.14
C MET A 304 -15.95 -6.75 0.38
N LEU A 305 -14.97 -7.65 0.52
CA LEU A 305 -13.57 -7.28 0.74
C LEU A 305 -12.96 -6.50 -0.43
N ALA A 306 -13.36 -6.79 -1.67
CA ALA A 306 -12.93 -6.01 -2.84
C ALA A 306 -13.45 -4.57 -2.77
N VAL A 307 -14.69 -4.38 -2.35
CA VAL A 307 -15.24 -3.04 -2.15
C VAL A 307 -14.56 -2.36 -0.96
N VAL A 308 -14.46 -3.02 0.19
CA VAL A 308 -13.82 -2.46 1.40
C VAL A 308 -12.37 -2.07 1.14
N ALA A 309 -11.58 -2.87 0.43
CA ALA A 309 -10.17 -2.56 0.17
C ALA A 309 -9.98 -1.27 -0.64
N PHE A 310 -10.81 -1.06 -1.68
CA PHE A 310 -10.78 0.18 -2.45
C PHE A 310 -11.35 1.35 -1.65
N SER A 311 -12.42 1.12 -0.88
CA SER A 311 -12.97 2.11 0.05
C SER A 311 -11.90 2.63 1.01
N MET A 312 -11.07 1.77 1.59
CA MET A 312 -9.97 2.19 2.47
C MET A 312 -8.91 3.02 1.74
N SER A 313 -8.65 2.71 0.46
CA SER A 313 -7.73 3.51 -0.37
C SER A 313 -8.29 4.92 -0.64
N MET A 314 -9.59 5.02 -0.89
CA MET A 314 -10.28 6.30 -1.09
C MET A 314 -10.38 7.11 0.21
N ILE A 315 -10.70 6.46 1.33
CA ILE A 315 -10.67 7.11 2.67
C ILE A 315 -9.27 7.64 2.95
N GLY A 316 -8.23 6.83 2.73
CA GLY A 316 -6.84 7.28 2.87
C GLY A 316 -6.54 8.50 2.01
N THR A 317 -6.98 8.50 0.75
CA THR A 317 -6.82 9.66 -0.16
C THR A 317 -7.49 10.92 0.42
N PHE A 318 -8.70 10.80 0.98
CA PHE A 318 -9.38 11.90 1.66
C PHE A 318 -8.63 12.38 2.91
N LEU A 319 -8.19 11.46 3.78
CA LEU A 319 -7.54 11.80 5.05
C LEU A 319 -6.22 12.56 4.85
N VAL A 320 -5.40 12.13 3.89
CA VAL A 320 -4.08 12.72 3.63
C VAL A 320 -4.18 14.10 2.94
N ARG A 321 -5.32 14.43 2.32
CA ARG A 321 -5.46 15.60 1.43
C ARG A 321 -6.45 16.66 1.88
N SER A 322 -7.44 16.28 2.70
CA SER A 322 -8.48 17.20 3.18
C SER A 322 -7.99 18.21 4.23
N GLY A 323 -6.86 17.94 4.89
CA GLY A 323 -6.38 18.75 6.02
C GLY A 323 -7.23 18.62 7.29
N ILE A 324 -8.17 17.67 7.33
CA ILE A 324 -9.07 17.49 8.48
C ILE A 324 -8.38 16.88 9.70
N LEU A 325 -7.24 16.21 9.50
CA LEU A 325 -6.40 15.65 10.53
C LEU A 325 -5.02 16.30 10.50
N THR A 326 -4.45 16.54 11.67
CA THR A 326 -3.04 16.90 11.81
C THR A 326 -2.17 15.66 11.62
N SER A 327 -1.16 15.76 10.77
CA SER A 327 -0.17 14.69 10.55
C SER A 327 1.19 15.30 10.19
N VAL A 328 2.25 14.67 10.70
CA VAL A 328 3.64 15.00 10.36
C VAL A 328 4.01 14.59 8.92
N HIS A 329 3.21 13.74 8.29
CA HIS A 329 3.39 13.24 6.94
C HIS A 329 2.43 13.88 5.92
N ALA A 330 1.65 14.89 6.34
CA ALA A 330 0.72 15.60 5.47
C ALA A 330 1.36 16.91 4.97
N PHE A 331 1.79 16.93 3.71
CA PHE A 331 2.52 18.05 3.11
C PHE A 331 1.70 18.89 2.12
N ALA A 332 0.52 18.40 1.72
CA ALA A 332 -0.31 19.04 0.70
C ALA A 332 -1.79 18.86 1.06
N VAL A 333 -2.32 19.87 1.76
CA VAL A 333 -3.68 19.91 2.33
C VAL A 333 -4.45 21.12 1.79
N ASP A 334 -5.70 20.90 1.38
CA ASP A 334 -6.62 21.97 0.98
C ASP A 334 -8.07 21.55 1.33
N PRO A 335 -8.72 22.21 2.32
CA PRO A 335 -10.08 21.87 2.73
C PRO A 335 -11.12 21.98 1.61
N THR A 336 -10.96 22.92 0.67
CA THR A 336 -11.90 23.11 -0.44
C THR A 336 -11.89 21.91 -1.37
N ARG A 337 -10.69 21.41 -1.70
CA ARG A 337 -10.49 20.20 -2.52
C ARG A 337 -10.91 18.93 -1.78
N GLY A 338 -10.75 18.91 -0.46
CA GLY A 338 -11.22 17.83 0.41
C GLY A 338 -12.72 17.54 0.26
N SER A 339 -13.54 18.58 0.08
CA SER A 339 -14.99 18.43 -0.12
C SER A 339 -15.36 17.69 -1.41
N PHE A 340 -14.61 17.91 -2.49
CA PHE A 340 -14.82 17.21 -3.76
C PHE A 340 -14.45 15.73 -3.63
N ILE A 341 -13.33 15.43 -2.98
CA ILE A 341 -12.92 14.04 -2.70
C ILE A 341 -13.95 13.35 -1.80
N LEU A 342 -14.52 14.05 -0.82
CA LEU A 342 -15.60 13.53 0.02
C LEU A 342 -16.86 13.18 -0.80
N ALA A 343 -17.23 14.02 -1.77
CA ALA A 343 -18.34 13.72 -2.67
C ALA A 343 -18.07 12.49 -3.54
N LEU A 344 -16.85 12.35 -4.08
CA LEU A 344 -16.43 11.13 -4.81
C LEU A 344 -16.44 9.90 -3.90
N LEU A 345 -15.99 10.05 -2.65
CA LEU A 345 -16.00 9.00 -1.64
C LEU A 345 -17.43 8.51 -1.38
N ALA A 346 -18.36 9.44 -1.13
CA ALA A 346 -19.76 9.12 -0.91
C ALA A 346 -20.39 8.43 -2.13
N LEU A 347 -20.08 8.91 -3.34
CA LEU A 347 -20.56 8.32 -4.58
C LEU A 347 -20.04 6.89 -4.80
N TYR A 348 -18.73 6.68 -4.70
CA TYR A 348 -18.11 5.39 -5.02
C TYR A 348 -18.31 4.35 -3.93
N ILE A 349 -18.08 4.72 -2.67
CA ILE A 349 -18.31 3.80 -1.54
C ILE A 349 -19.80 3.54 -1.37
N GLY A 350 -20.61 4.60 -1.31
CA GLY A 350 -22.06 4.48 -1.13
C GLY A 350 -22.71 3.73 -2.30
N GLY A 351 -22.34 4.06 -3.54
CA GLY A 351 -22.84 3.37 -4.73
C GLY A 351 -22.45 1.89 -4.77
N ALA A 352 -21.21 1.54 -4.44
CA ALA A 352 -20.77 0.15 -4.43
C ALA A 352 -21.36 -0.67 -3.28
N MET A 353 -21.51 -0.06 -2.09
CA MET A 353 -22.18 -0.68 -0.94
C MET A 353 -23.67 -0.90 -1.21
N LEU A 354 -24.36 0.07 -1.82
CA LEU A 354 -25.75 -0.07 -2.25
C LEU A 354 -25.89 -1.17 -3.29
N LEU A 355 -25.02 -1.19 -4.32
CA LEU A 355 -25.01 -2.25 -5.32
C LEU A 355 -24.79 -3.62 -4.67
N PHE A 356 -23.85 -3.71 -3.73
CA PHE A 356 -23.61 -4.94 -2.98
C PHE A 356 -24.86 -5.37 -2.20
N ALA A 357 -25.48 -4.48 -1.43
CA ALA A 357 -26.68 -4.77 -0.65
C ALA A 357 -27.84 -5.27 -1.54
N LEU A 358 -28.03 -4.65 -2.71
CA LEU A 358 -29.08 -5.05 -3.66
C LEU A 358 -28.78 -6.37 -4.38
N ARG A 359 -27.52 -6.78 -4.50
CA ARG A 359 -27.10 -7.95 -5.30
C ARG A 359 -26.67 -9.15 -4.48
N VAL A 360 -26.30 -8.98 -3.21
CA VAL A 360 -25.76 -10.05 -2.37
C VAL A 360 -26.73 -11.24 -2.25
N GLY A 361 -28.04 -11.00 -2.19
CA GLY A 361 -29.05 -12.07 -2.16
C GLY A 361 -29.09 -12.96 -3.40
N THR A 362 -28.52 -12.50 -4.52
CA THR A 362 -28.41 -13.30 -5.76
C THR A 362 -27.12 -14.14 -5.81
N VAL A 363 -26.20 -13.93 -4.87
CA VAL A 363 -24.93 -14.65 -4.79
C VAL A 363 -25.14 -15.96 -4.03
N LYS A 364 -25.27 -17.07 -4.76
CA LYS A 364 -25.35 -18.41 -4.16
C LYS A 364 -24.06 -18.72 -3.39
N GLN A 365 -24.17 -19.20 -2.16
CA GLN A 365 -23.00 -19.72 -1.45
C GLN A 365 -22.49 -20.99 -2.15
N GLY A 366 -21.17 -21.12 -2.22
CA GLY A 366 -20.54 -22.30 -2.80
C GLY A 366 -20.43 -23.46 -1.82
N ASN A 367 -19.39 -24.26 -1.98
CA ASN A 367 -19.20 -25.50 -1.23
C ASN A 367 -19.07 -25.27 0.30
N SER A 368 -19.65 -26.17 1.08
CA SER A 368 -19.46 -26.25 2.53
C SER A 368 -18.11 -26.86 2.93
N PHE A 369 -17.67 -26.58 4.16
CA PHE A 369 -16.43 -27.07 4.76
C PHE A 369 -16.60 -27.16 6.29
N ASP A 370 -15.77 -27.99 6.94
CA ASP A 370 -15.79 -28.16 8.39
C ASP A 370 -15.03 -27.01 9.10
N PHE A 371 -15.32 -26.76 10.37
CA PHE A 371 -14.62 -25.72 11.14
C PHE A 371 -13.10 -25.97 11.21
N VAL A 372 -12.69 -27.22 11.44
CA VAL A 372 -11.28 -27.64 11.38
C VAL A 372 -10.89 -27.90 9.94
N SER A 373 -10.67 -26.83 9.20
CA SER A 373 -10.24 -26.85 7.80
C SER A 373 -9.44 -25.61 7.45
N ARG A 374 -8.72 -25.67 6.32
CA ARG A 374 -8.00 -24.51 5.80
C ARG A 374 -8.96 -23.35 5.50
N GLU A 375 -10.15 -23.64 4.98
CA GLU A 375 -11.20 -22.65 4.76
C GLU A 375 -11.61 -21.95 6.06
N GLY A 376 -11.83 -22.73 7.14
CA GLY A 376 -12.15 -22.19 8.47
C GLY A 376 -11.06 -21.27 9.02
N ALA A 377 -9.78 -21.67 8.91
CA ALA A 377 -8.66 -20.83 9.33
C ALA A 377 -8.52 -19.55 8.48
N LEU A 378 -8.81 -19.61 7.18
CA LEU A 378 -8.80 -18.43 6.31
C LEU A 378 -9.95 -17.45 6.63
N ILE A 379 -11.10 -17.95 7.08
CA ILE A 379 -12.19 -17.11 7.58
C ILE A 379 -11.79 -16.44 8.90
N ALA A 380 -11.22 -17.20 9.85
CA ALA A 380 -10.73 -16.64 11.10
C ALA A 380 -9.66 -15.56 10.85
N ASN A 381 -8.71 -15.82 9.94
CA ASN A 381 -7.73 -14.84 9.48
C ASN A 381 -8.39 -13.58 8.93
N ASN A 382 -9.36 -13.72 8.01
CA ASN A 382 -10.04 -12.58 7.41
C ASN A 382 -10.83 -11.78 8.45
N LEU A 383 -11.50 -12.44 9.39
CA LEU A 383 -12.19 -11.79 10.49
C LEU A 383 -11.22 -10.96 11.34
N LEU A 384 -10.10 -11.55 11.78
CA LEU A 384 -9.11 -10.87 12.60
C LEU A 384 -8.47 -9.69 11.87
N LEU A 385 -8.14 -9.84 10.58
CA LEU A 385 -7.67 -8.72 9.75
C LEU A 385 -8.71 -7.60 9.66
N THR A 386 -9.98 -7.92 9.49
CA THR A 386 -11.06 -6.92 9.46
C THR A 386 -11.29 -6.27 10.82
N VAL A 387 -11.08 -6.99 11.94
CA VAL A 387 -11.14 -6.42 13.29
C VAL A 387 -10.00 -5.42 13.50
N ILE A 388 -8.77 -5.79 13.13
CA ILE A 388 -7.62 -4.86 13.20
C ILE A 388 -7.88 -3.64 12.30
N LEU A 389 -8.40 -3.85 11.09
CA LEU A 389 -8.81 -2.76 10.21
C LEU A 389 -9.84 -1.84 10.88
N GLY A 390 -10.85 -2.40 11.54
CA GLY A 390 -11.86 -1.64 12.27
C GLY A 390 -11.25 -0.82 13.41
N ILE A 391 -10.32 -1.39 14.18
CA ILE A 391 -9.59 -0.68 15.25
C ILE A 391 -8.79 0.49 14.66
N VAL A 392 -8.06 0.26 13.57
CA VAL A 392 -7.25 1.30 12.91
C VAL A 392 -8.14 2.41 12.35
N LEU A 393 -9.23 2.05 11.67
CA LEU A 393 -10.20 2.99 11.11
C LEU A 393 -10.85 3.83 12.21
N ILE A 394 -11.35 3.20 13.27
CA ILE A 394 -11.99 3.89 14.39
C ILE A 394 -10.98 4.81 15.08
N GLY A 395 -9.80 4.30 15.43
CA GLY A 395 -8.77 5.11 16.10
C GLY A 395 -8.32 6.32 15.26
N THR A 396 -8.26 6.17 13.94
CA THR A 396 -7.87 7.25 13.02
C THR A 396 -8.98 8.29 12.84
N LEU A 397 -10.24 7.87 12.77
CA LEU A 397 -11.39 8.78 12.57
C LEU A 397 -11.92 9.40 13.87
N TYR A 398 -11.64 8.79 15.03
CA TYR A 398 -12.18 9.23 16.31
C TYR A 398 -11.82 10.70 16.66
N PRO A 399 -10.60 11.21 16.43
CA PRO A 399 -10.30 12.62 16.59
C PRO A 399 -11.22 13.57 15.82
N ILE A 400 -11.62 13.21 14.59
CA ILE A 400 -12.53 14.02 13.75
C ILE A 400 -13.90 14.09 14.41
N VAL A 401 -14.40 12.94 14.89
CA VAL A 401 -15.69 12.86 15.57
C VAL A 401 -15.66 13.65 16.88
N ALA A 402 -14.62 13.48 17.70
CA ALA A 402 -14.46 14.21 18.95
C ALA A 402 -14.40 15.73 18.73
N ALA A 403 -13.67 16.17 17.70
CA ALA A 403 -13.58 17.59 17.35
C ALA A 403 -14.94 18.18 16.94
N ALA A 404 -15.80 17.40 16.27
CA ALA A 404 -17.18 17.82 15.95
C ALA A 404 -18.06 18.03 17.19
N PHE A 405 -17.73 17.40 18.32
CA PHE A 405 -18.34 17.64 19.63
C PHE A 405 -17.56 18.65 20.50
N GLY A 406 -16.63 19.41 19.90
CA GLY A 406 -15.86 20.45 20.59
C GLY A 406 -14.70 19.93 21.44
N THR A 407 -14.34 18.64 21.33
CA THR A 407 -13.24 18.03 22.10
C THR A 407 -12.05 17.74 21.20
N GLN A 408 -10.90 18.37 21.46
CA GLN A 408 -9.65 18.05 20.78
C GLN A 408 -8.99 16.84 21.44
N LEU A 409 -8.73 15.79 20.66
CA LEU A 409 -8.12 14.55 21.12
C LEU A 409 -7.14 14.03 20.08
N SER A 410 -6.01 13.48 20.52
CA SER A 410 -5.08 12.73 19.68
C SER A 410 -5.07 11.26 20.09
N VAL A 411 -5.04 10.36 19.11
CA VAL A 411 -4.97 8.91 19.31
C VAL A 411 -3.66 8.43 18.71
N GLY A 412 -2.79 7.83 19.53
CA GLY A 412 -1.46 7.37 19.14
C GLY A 412 -1.13 5.96 19.65
N PRO A 413 0.16 5.59 19.72
CA PRO A 413 0.60 4.22 20.05
C PRO A 413 -0.06 3.59 21.28
N PRO A 414 -0.27 4.30 22.41
CA PRO A 414 -0.89 3.70 23.60
C PRO A 414 -2.29 3.11 23.38
N PHE A 415 -3.07 3.64 22.43
CA PHE A 415 -4.37 3.08 22.06
C PHE A 415 -4.20 1.89 21.12
N PHE A 416 -3.47 2.07 20.02
CA PHE A 416 -3.34 1.06 18.97
C PHE A 416 -2.61 -0.18 19.46
N ASP A 417 -1.53 -0.04 20.24
CA ASP A 417 -0.77 -1.18 20.74
C ASP A 417 -1.61 -2.02 21.71
N LYS A 418 -2.43 -1.38 22.55
CA LYS A 418 -3.33 -2.06 23.49
C LYS A 418 -4.52 -2.72 22.79
N ALA A 419 -5.08 -2.08 21.77
CA ALA A 419 -6.27 -2.56 21.07
C ALA A 419 -5.94 -3.59 19.98
N ALA A 420 -5.01 -3.25 19.08
CA ALA A 420 -4.64 -4.07 17.93
C ALA A 420 -3.58 -5.13 18.28
N GLY A 421 -2.66 -4.86 19.22
CA GLY A 421 -1.57 -5.77 19.58
C GLY A 421 -2.04 -7.18 19.95
N PRO A 422 -2.97 -7.37 20.91
CA PRO A 422 -3.48 -8.69 21.27
C PRO A 422 -4.15 -9.41 20.09
N VAL A 423 -4.94 -8.70 19.28
CA VAL A 423 -5.61 -9.25 18.11
C VAL A 423 -4.59 -9.68 17.05
N ALA A 424 -3.52 -8.91 16.86
CA ALA A 424 -2.42 -9.24 15.95
C ALA A 424 -1.66 -10.50 16.40
N LEU A 425 -1.42 -10.68 17.70
CA LEU A 425 -0.80 -11.91 18.22
C LEU A 425 -1.69 -13.14 18.01
N VAL A 426 -3.01 -13.01 18.20
CA VAL A 426 -3.97 -14.08 17.89
C VAL A 426 -3.97 -14.39 16.38
N LEU A 427 -3.92 -13.37 15.53
CA LEU A 427 -3.80 -13.52 14.09
C LEU A 427 -2.52 -14.28 13.71
N VAL A 428 -1.38 -13.96 14.32
CA VAL A 428 -0.10 -14.68 14.10
C VAL A 428 -0.21 -16.15 14.51
N ALA A 429 -0.86 -16.45 15.63
CA ALA A 429 -1.09 -17.82 16.06
C ALA A 429 -1.97 -18.60 15.06
N VAL A 430 -3.07 -18.00 14.58
CA VAL A 430 -3.93 -18.60 13.54
C VAL A 430 -3.17 -18.78 12.23
N MET A 431 -2.34 -17.80 11.87
CA MET A 431 -1.50 -17.81 10.67
C MET A 431 -0.47 -18.96 10.69
N ALA A 432 0.06 -19.32 11.85
CA ALA A 432 0.95 -20.48 11.99
C ALA A 432 0.22 -21.81 11.70
N VAL A 433 -1.07 -21.91 12.04
CA VAL A 433 -1.86 -23.14 11.85
C VAL A 433 -2.41 -23.27 10.42
N GLY A 434 -2.89 -22.17 9.84
CA GLY A 434 -3.62 -22.12 8.56
C GLY A 434 -2.97 -22.90 7.40
N PRO A 435 -1.70 -22.65 7.05
CA PRO A 435 -1.00 -23.33 5.96
C PRO A 435 -0.86 -24.85 6.15
N LEU A 436 -0.89 -25.33 7.41
CA LEU A 436 -0.73 -26.74 7.77
C LEU A 436 -2.03 -27.54 7.76
N LEU A 437 -3.18 -26.85 7.75
CA LEU A 437 -4.51 -27.48 7.64
C LEU A 437 -4.78 -27.99 6.23
N ARG A 438 -5.49 -29.11 6.13
CA ARG A 438 -6.03 -29.62 4.86
C ARG A 438 -7.31 -28.86 4.47
N TRP A 439 -7.60 -28.85 3.17
CA TRP A 439 -8.84 -28.29 2.65
C TRP A 439 -10.04 -29.19 3.00
N ARG A 440 -11.24 -28.59 3.09
CA ARG A 440 -12.53 -29.18 3.46
C ARG A 440 -12.62 -29.71 4.89
N ARG A 441 -11.69 -30.58 5.30
CA ARG A 441 -11.66 -31.19 6.64
C ARG A 441 -10.26 -31.65 7.04
N ASP A 442 -9.96 -31.56 8.33
CA ASP A 442 -8.79 -32.14 8.99
C ASP A 442 -9.18 -32.61 10.41
N THR A 443 -8.31 -33.37 11.08
CA THR A 443 -8.53 -33.78 12.47
C THR A 443 -7.63 -33.01 13.42
N LEU A 444 -8.14 -32.64 14.60
CA LEU A 444 -7.38 -31.85 15.58
C LEU A 444 -6.06 -32.54 15.98
N ALA A 445 -6.09 -33.86 16.20
CA ALA A 445 -4.90 -34.64 16.53
C ALA A 445 -3.81 -34.55 15.44
N ALA A 446 -4.20 -34.62 14.16
CA ALA A 446 -3.25 -34.52 13.05
C ALA A 446 -2.67 -33.10 12.89
N VAL A 447 -3.45 -32.07 13.24
CA VAL A 447 -3.00 -30.67 13.24
C VAL A 447 -2.01 -30.43 14.38
N LEU A 448 -2.34 -30.89 15.60
CA LEU A 448 -1.44 -30.80 16.75
C LEU A 448 -0.10 -31.50 16.48
N ALA A 449 -0.12 -32.67 15.85
CA ALA A 449 1.10 -33.37 15.45
C ALA A 449 1.98 -32.53 14.49
N ARG A 450 1.38 -31.80 13.54
CA ARG A 450 2.10 -30.90 12.61
C ARG A 450 2.59 -29.61 13.28
N MET A 451 1.90 -29.18 14.35
CA MET A 451 2.21 -27.97 15.13
C MET A 451 3.25 -28.19 16.24
N THR A 452 3.67 -29.43 16.49
CA THR A 452 4.65 -29.77 17.54
C THR A 452 5.92 -28.91 17.50
N VAL A 453 6.58 -28.82 16.34
CA VAL A 453 7.82 -28.03 16.16
C VAL A 453 7.56 -26.52 16.35
N PRO A 454 6.57 -25.89 15.69
CA PRO A 454 6.22 -24.50 15.95
C PRO A 454 5.90 -24.19 17.43
N VAL A 455 5.09 -25.03 18.08
CA VAL A 455 4.69 -24.83 19.49
C VAL A 455 5.88 -24.98 20.42
N ALA A 456 6.72 -25.99 20.20
CA ALA A 456 7.95 -26.18 20.98
C ALA A 456 8.90 -25.00 20.82
N ALA A 457 9.10 -24.50 19.59
CA ALA A 457 9.95 -23.35 19.33
C ALA A 457 9.45 -22.08 20.03
N THR A 458 8.13 -21.81 19.95
CA THR A 458 7.51 -20.72 20.72
C THR A 458 7.71 -20.89 22.23
N GLY A 459 7.46 -22.08 22.76
CA GLY A 459 7.57 -22.37 24.19
C GLY A 459 8.99 -22.21 24.72
N VAL A 460 10.01 -22.69 23.99
CA VAL A 460 11.42 -22.54 24.35
C VAL A 460 11.83 -21.08 24.43
N VAL A 461 11.47 -20.27 23.42
CA VAL A 461 11.80 -18.83 23.42
C VAL A 461 11.05 -18.10 24.54
N LEU A 462 9.79 -18.44 24.78
CA LEU A 462 9.00 -17.86 25.85
C LEU A 462 9.62 -18.16 27.23
N ILE A 463 10.01 -19.41 27.48
CA ILE A 463 10.69 -19.81 28.73
C ILE A 463 12.02 -19.06 28.86
N LEU A 464 12.83 -19.03 27.80
CA LEU A 464 14.12 -18.34 27.82
C LEU A 464 13.97 -16.85 28.17
N LEU A 465 13.07 -16.13 27.50
CA LEU A 465 12.84 -14.70 27.76
C LEU A 465 12.26 -14.46 29.17
N ALA A 466 11.36 -15.33 29.63
CA ALA A 466 10.83 -15.25 30.98
C ALA A 466 11.92 -15.49 32.05
N THR A 467 12.89 -16.36 31.79
CA THR A 467 14.02 -16.62 32.71
C THR A 467 15.06 -15.51 32.74
N ILE A 468 15.32 -14.86 31.60
CA ILE A 468 16.26 -13.72 31.53
C ILE A 468 15.66 -12.49 32.25
N GLY A 469 14.34 -12.30 32.15
CA GLY A 469 13.65 -11.14 32.71
C GLY A 469 13.92 -9.84 31.93
N GLY A 470 13.28 -8.75 32.35
CA GLY A 470 13.50 -7.41 31.76
C GLY A 470 12.80 -7.13 30.42
N VAL A 471 12.06 -8.10 29.87
CA VAL A 471 11.28 -7.91 28.62
C VAL A 471 9.79 -7.76 28.94
N ALA A 472 9.15 -6.70 28.43
CA ALA A 472 7.72 -6.49 28.59
C ALA A 472 6.89 -7.60 27.92
N LEU A 473 5.67 -7.84 28.42
CA LEU A 473 4.81 -8.95 27.99
C LEU A 473 4.55 -8.96 26.47
N LEU A 474 4.20 -7.80 25.89
CA LEU A 474 3.84 -7.71 24.48
C LEU A 474 5.02 -8.08 23.54
N PRO A 475 6.22 -7.47 23.64
CA PRO A 475 7.35 -7.87 22.81
C PRO A 475 7.87 -9.28 23.15
N MET A 476 7.75 -9.75 24.40
CA MET A 476 8.09 -11.13 24.75
C MET A 476 7.23 -12.14 23.97
N LEU A 477 5.91 -11.94 23.94
CA LEU A 477 4.99 -12.75 23.15
C LEU A 477 5.24 -12.61 21.64
N GLY A 478 5.53 -11.39 21.17
CA GLY A 478 5.89 -11.10 19.79
C GLY A 478 7.11 -11.89 19.31
N LEU A 479 8.20 -11.89 20.08
CA LEU A 479 9.42 -12.66 19.76
C LEU A 479 9.17 -14.17 19.79
N ALA A 480 8.48 -14.68 20.81
CA ALA A 480 8.19 -16.11 20.91
C ALA A 480 7.34 -16.59 19.72
N LEU A 481 6.27 -15.85 19.39
CA LEU A 481 5.40 -16.16 18.27
C LEU A 481 6.08 -15.96 16.91
N ALA A 482 7.00 -15.01 16.78
CA ALA A 482 7.79 -14.84 15.56
C ALA A 482 8.60 -16.10 15.24
N VAL A 483 9.28 -16.68 16.23
CA VAL A 483 10.06 -17.92 16.04
C VAL A 483 9.14 -19.11 15.73
N GLY A 484 8.02 -19.23 16.42
CA GLY A 484 7.01 -20.25 16.11
C GLY A 484 6.42 -20.13 14.71
N LEU A 485 6.09 -18.91 14.28
CA LEU A 485 5.58 -18.61 12.95
C LEU A 485 6.64 -18.89 11.88
N ALA A 486 7.91 -18.60 12.13
CA ALA A 486 8.99 -18.93 11.20
C ALA A 486 9.08 -20.45 10.98
N ALA A 487 9.04 -21.23 12.06
CA ALA A 487 9.01 -22.70 11.96
C ALA A 487 7.77 -23.20 11.22
N ALA A 488 6.58 -22.65 11.54
CA ALA A 488 5.33 -23.00 10.88
C ALA A 488 5.28 -22.60 9.40
N SER A 489 5.95 -21.51 9.02
CA SER A 489 6.05 -21.04 7.64
C SER A 489 6.92 -21.95 6.79
N LEU A 490 7.97 -22.54 7.36
CA LEU A 490 8.84 -23.49 6.68
C LEU A 490 8.26 -24.90 6.62
N ALA A 491 7.37 -25.23 7.56
CA ALA A 491 6.78 -26.56 7.70
C ALA A 491 6.12 -27.14 6.44
N PRO A 492 5.42 -26.37 5.59
CA PRO A 492 4.87 -26.87 4.32
C PRO A 492 5.92 -27.44 3.36
N LEU A 493 7.20 -27.07 3.50
CA LEU A 493 8.30 -27.59 2.67
C LEU A 493 8.89 -28.88 3.24
N TRP A 494 8.61 -29.24 4.49
CA TRP A 494 9.09 -30.49 5.07
C TRP A 494 8.58 -31.68 4.25
N LYS A 495 9.50 -32.62 3.98
CA LYS A 495 9.23 -33.84 3.21
C LYS A 495 8.85 -33.60 1.74
N ARG A 496 8.95 -32.37 1.21
CA ARG A 496 8.78 -32.08 -0.23
C ARG A 496 10.11 -32.15 -0.96
N ASN A 497 10.09 -32.52 -2.23
CA ASN A 497 11.22 -32.30 -3.13
C ASN A 497 11.27 -30.81 -3.50
N LEU A 498 12.28 -30.09 -2.99
CA LEU A 498 12.44 -28.65 -3.18
C LEU A 498 12.53 -28.27 -4.67
N ARG A 499 13.26 -29.05 -5.48
CA ARG A 499 13.41 -28.78 -6.93
C ARG A 499 12.11 -28.88 -7.72
N ARG A 500 11.15 -29.69 -7.26
CA ARG A 500 9.83 -29.87 -7.92
C ARG A 500 8.71 -29.05 -7.29
N THR A 501 9.01 -28.31 -6.22
CA THR A 501 7.98 -27.54 -5.50
C THR A 501 7.54 -26.33 -6.32
N PRO A 502 6.23 -26.10 -6.52
CA PRO A 502 5.75 -24.98 -7.31
C PRO A 502 6.15 -23.62 -6.71
N LEU A 503 6.45 -22.65 -7.56
CA LEU A 503 6.91 -21.33 -7.11
C LEU A 503 5.90 -20.57 -6.22
N PHE A 504 4.59 -20.77 -6.40
CA PHE A 504 3.60 -20.16 -5.49
C PHE A 504 3.55 -20.80 -4.10
N THR A 505 4.10 -22.01 -3.93
CA THR A 505 4.29 -22.61 -2.61
C THR A 505 5.45 -21.91 -1.92
N TYR A 506 6.57 -21.67 -2.62
CA TYR A 506 7.64 -20.81 -2.11
C TYR A 506 7.14 -19.41 -1.80
N GLY A 507 6.31 -18.83 -2.67
CA GLY A 507 5.72 -17.52 -2.44
C GLY A 507 4.94 -17.43 -1.14
N MET A 508 4.08 -18.41 -0.87
CA MET A 508 3.37 -18.51 0.42
C MET A 508 4.35 -18.57 1.61
N VAL A 509 5.32 -19.48 1.56
CA VAL A 509 6.29 -19.73 2.64
C VAL A 509 7.12 -18.47 2.93
N VAL A 510 7.67 -17.85 1.89
CA VAL A 510 8.54 -16.67 2.00
C VAL A 510 7.74 -15.47 2.51
N SER A 511 6.49 -15.27 2.08
CA SER A 511 5.68 -14.16 2.59
C SER A 511 5.33 -14.30 4.07
N HIS A 512 4.98 -15.51 4.53
CA HIS A 512 4.65 -15.73 5.95
C HIS A 512 5.90 -15.70 6.83
N LEU A 513 7.03 -16.20 6.33
CA LEU A 513 8.33 -16.03 6.99
C LEU A 513 8.70 -14.55 7.09
N GLY A 514 8.39 -13.74 6.08
CA GLY A 514 8.59 -12.30 6.13
C GLY A 514 7.82 -11.62 7.27
N ILE A 515 6.57 -12.02 7.53
CA ILE A 515 5.80 -11.55 8.69
C ILE A 515 6.50 -11.93 10.01
N ALA A 516 7.00 -13.17 10.12
CA ALA A 516 7.76 -13.60 11.30
C ALA A 516 9.02 -12.76 11.52
N VAL A 517 9.78 -12.49 10.46
CA VAL A 517 11.00 -11.67 10.51
C VAL A 517 10.69 -10.22 10.88
N SER A 518 9.65 -9.62 10.28
CA SER A 518 9.22 -8.27 10.66
C SER A 518 8.76 -8.20 12.11
N LEU A 519 7.94 -9.16 12.57
CA LEU A 519 7.47 -9.21 13.96
C LEU A 519 8.63 -9.32 14.95
N ALA A 520 9.66 -10.13 14.64
CA ALA A 520 10.86 -10.23 15.44
C ALA A 520 11.59 -8.87 15.52
N GLY A 521 11.73 -8.16 14.40
CA GLY A 521 12.33 -6.82 14.37
C GLY A 521 11.56 -5.80 15.22
N MET A 522 10.24 -5.76 15.09
CA MET A 522 9.36 -4.86 15.86
C MET A 522 9.46 -5.13 17.36
N ALA A 523 9.43 -6.40 17.74
CA ALA A 523 9.53 -6.81 19.13
C ALA A 523 10.94 -6.58 19.72
N CYS A 524 12.01 -6.77 18.94
CA CYS A 524 13.37 -6.42 19.34
C CYS A 524 13.55 -4.90 19.54
N ASP A 525 13.07 -4.08 18.62
CA ASP A 525 13.14 -2.61 18.75
C ASP A 525 12.38 -2.15 20.01
N THR A 526 11.21 -2.72 20.29
CA THR A 526 10.43 -2.39 21.50
C THR A 526 11.10 -2.88 22.78
N ALA A 527 11.70 -4.08 22.78
CA ALA A 527 12.27 -4.68 23.98
C ALA A 527 13.67 -4.17 24.34
N PHE A 528 14.50 -3.88 23.34
CA PHE A 528 15.95 -3.78 23.52
C PHE A 528 16.55 -2.45 23.06
N THR A 529 15.73 -1.49 22.60
CA THR A 529 16.23 -0.15 22.27
C THR A 529 16.85 0.51 23.48
N GLN A 530 18.06 1.05 23.30
CA GLN A 530 18.75 1.86 24.30
C GLN A 530 18.92 3.27 23.76
N ALA A 531 18.67 4.27 24.59
CA ALA A 531 18.69 5.67 24.21
C ALA A 531 19.56 6.49 25.17
N THR A 532 20.39 7.37 24.62
CA THR A 532 21.19 8.35 25.36
C THR A 532 20.92 9.72 24.75
N LEU A 533 20.25 10.59 25.52
CA LEU A 533 19.99 11.98 25.16
C LEU A 533 20.80 12.86 26.09
N VAL A 534 21.77 13.59 25.54
CA VAL A 534 22.77 14.32 26.34
C VAL A 534 23.14 15.64 25.69
N ALA A 535 23.46 16.64 26.52
CA ALA A 535 24.17 17.83 26.06
C ALA A 535 25.68 17.57 26.19
N ALA A 536 26.32 17.16 25.10
CA ALA A 536 27.72 16.72 25.09
C ALA A 536 28.69 17.88 24.84
N ARG A 537 29.85 17.85 25.51
CA ARG A 537 31.01 18.66 25.11
C ARG A 537 31.84 17.95 24.04
N VAL A 538 32.57 18.73 23.26
CA VAL A 538 33.59 18.19 22.35
C VAL A 538 34.63 17.42 23.16
N GLY A 539 34.96 16.20 22.71
CA GLY A 539 35.91 15.28 23.36
C GLY A 539 35.33 14.44 24.50
N GLU A 540 34.09 14.69 24.93
CA GLU A 540 33.45 13.92 26.01
C GLU A 540 32.84 12.61 25.48
N PRO A 541 33.27 11.44 25.98
CA PRO A 541 32.73 10.16 25.54
C PRO A 541 31.33 9.91 26.11
N GLN A 542 30.42 9.44 25.27
CA GLN A 542 29.04 9.09 25.62
C GLN A 542 28.78 7.61 25.31
N HIS A 543 28.09 6.91 26.19
CA HIS A 543 27.81 5.47 26.01
C HIS A 543 26.35 5.24 25.58
N VAL A 544 26.16 4.33 24.62
CA VAL A 544 24.84 3.86 24.17
C VAL A 544 24.94 2.42 23.65
N GLY A 545 24.26 1.48 24.32
CA GLY A 545 24.43 0.06 23.98
C GLY A 545 25.89 -0.37 24.02
N PRO A 546 26.39 -1.08 22.99
CA PRO A 546 27.78 -1.51 22.93
C PRO A 546 28.73 -0.42 22.39
N PHE A 547 28.28 0.84 22.25
CA PHE A 547 29.05 1.90 21.62
C PHE A 547 29.49 2.98 22.60
N THR A 548 30.71 3.46 22.39
CA THR A 548 31.20 4.76 22.88
C THR A 548 31.23 5.72 21.70
N VAL A 549 30.56 6.86 21.86
CA VAL A 549 30.43 7.92 20.85
C VAL A 549 31.01 9.20 21.42
N THR A 550 31.97 9.80 20.73
CA THR A 550 32.60 11.06 21.13
C THR A 550 32.34 12.12 20.07
N LEU A 551 31.93 13.31 20.49
CA LEU A 551 31.81 14.46 19.61
C LEU A 551 33.20 15.04 19.35
N ASP A 552 33.75 14.86 18.14
CA ASP A 552 35.08 15.38 17.78
C ASP A 552 35.03 16.89 17.48
N GLY A 553 33.89 17.37 16.99
CA GLY A 553 33.68 18.77 16.63
C GLY A 553 32.52 18.96 15.67
N ILE A 554 32.17 20.23 15.42
CA ILE A 554 31.10 20.63 14.49
C ILE A 554 31.68 21.65 13.52
N LYS A 555 31.38 21.48 12.24
CA LYS A 555 31.82 22.39 11.18
C LYS A 555 30.65 22.80 10.29
N PRO A 556 30.67 24.02 9.75
CA PRO A 556 29.75 24.39 8.68
C PRO A 556 30.09 23.63 7.40
N VAL A 557 29.06 23.21 6.66
CA VAL A 557 29.16 22.56 5.35
C VAL A 557 28.17 23.22 4.40
N ILE A 558 28.52 23.35 3.12
CA ILE A 558 27.66 23.88 2.07
C ILE A 558 27.32 22.73 1.12
N GLY A 559 26.01 22.49 0.93
CA GLY A 559 25.46 21.56 -0.04
C GLY A 559 24.99 22.26 -1.33
N PRO A 560 24.29 21.56 -2.23
CA PRO A 560 23.87 22.11 -3.52
C PRO A 560 22.93 23.32 -3.41
N ASN A 561 21.96 23.26 -2.49
CA ASN A 561 20.95 24.29 -2.27
C ASN A 561 20.62 24.51 -0.78
N TRP A 562 21.54 24.09 0.10
CA TRP A 562 21.41 24.18 1.56
C TRP A 562 22.79 24.42 2.19
N SER A 563 22.79 24.96 3.40
CA SER A 563 23.96 24.97 4.29
C SER A 563 23.68 24.11 5.52
N ALA A 564 24.69 23.63 6.23
CA ALA A 564 24.49 22.75 7.37
C ALA A 564 25.55 22.92 8.44
N LEU A 565 25.18 22.55 9.66
CA LEU A 565 26.12 22.20 10.71
C LEU A 565 26.29 20.68 10.72
N GLU A 566 27.51 20.21 10.46
CA GLU A 566 27.86 18.79 10.47
C GLU A 566 28.67 18.47 11.72
N ALA A 567 28.17 17.56 12.55
CA ALA A 567 28.94 16.99 13.65
C ALA A 567 29.82 15.86 13.13
N ARG A 568 31.07 15.78 13.60
CA ARG A 568 31.90 14.58 13.43
C ARG A 568 31.86 13.79 14.74
N LEU A 569 31.30 12.59 14.68
CA LEU A 569 31.24 11.68 15.82
C LEU A 569 32.24 10.55 15.60
N SER A 570 33.22 10.39 16.48
CA SER A 570 34.04 9.18 16.53
C SER A 570 33.30 8.11 17.33
N VAL A 571 33.19 6.91 16.76
CA VAL A 571 32.41 5.81 17.32
C VAL A 571 33.28 4.59 17.45
N ARG A 572 33.28 3.99 18.64
CA ARG A 572 33.95 2.72 18.95
C ARG A 572 32.94 1.73 19.49
N ARG A 573 33.05 0.45 19.11
CA ARG A 573 32.21 -0.64 19.65
C ARG A 573 33.02 -1.48 20.64
N GLY A 574 32.61 -1.50 21.90
CA GLY A 574 33.43 -2.06 22.98
C GLY A 574 34.76 -1.32 23.13
N ASP A 575 35.70 -1.95 23.85
CA ASP A 575 36.99 -1.34 24.16
C ASP A 575 38.02 -1.50 23.03
N ASP A 576 38.02 -2.62 22.33
CA ASP A 576 39.02 -2.92 21.27
C ASP A 576 38.49 -2.70 19.85
N GLY A 577 37.28 -2.15 19.70
CA GLY A 577 36.68 -1.91 18.40
C GLY A 577 37.46 -0.89 17.56
N ALA A 578 37.50 -1.10 16.25
CA ALA A 578 38.01 -0.08 15.33
C ALA A 578 37.11 1.17 15.37
N THR A 579 37.73 2.35 15.46
CA THR A 579 37.01 3.63 15.39
C THR A 579 36.50 3.88 13.97
N PHE A 580 35.24 4.24 13.85
CA PHE A 580 34.63 4.74 12.62
C PHE A 580 33.92 6.07 12.90
N TYR A 581 33.52 6.79 11.85
CA TYR A 581 32.94 8.12 12.00
C TYR A 581 31.49 8.17 11.50
N LEU A 582 30.64 8.87 12.25
CA LEU A 582 29.30 9.27 11.84
C LEU A 582 29.23 10.80 11.70
N ARG A 583 28.39 11.25 10.76
CA ARG A 583 28.28 12.67 10.38
C ARG A 583 26.83 13.15 10.31
N PRO A 584 26.10 13.22 11.44
CA PRO A 584 24.76 13.78 11.43
C PRO A 584 24.82 15.29 11.14
N GLN A 585 23.78 15.81 10.49
CA GLN A 585 23.73 17.21 10.08
C GLN A 585 22.45 17.90 10.57
N SER A 586 22.54 19.21 10.80
CA SER A 586 21.40 20.11 10.88
C SER A 586 21.45 21.01 9.64
N ARG A 587 20.54 20.80 8.68
CA ARG A 587 20.52 21.48 7.38
C ARG A 587 19.57 22.66 7.39
N PHE A 588 20.06 23.81 6.93
CA PHE A 588 19.31 25.02 6.67
C PHE A 588 19.06 25.19 5.17
N PHE A 589 17.80 25.41 4.81
CA PHE A 589 17.37 25.78 3.47
C PHE A 589 16.90 27.23 3.47
N ALA A 590 17.25 27.97 2.42
CA ALA A 590 16.89 29.39 2.31
C ALA A 590 15.50 29.61 1.69
N ASN A 591 15.00 28.66 0.89
CA ASN A 591 13.73 28.79 0.18
C ASN A 591 12.97 27.44 0.07
N PRO A 592 11.90 27.22 0.85
CA PRO A 592 11.46 28.06 1.97
C PRO A 592 12.48 27.99 3.13
N VAL A 593 12.48 29.02 3.99
CA VAL A 593 13.36 29.06 5.16
C VAL A 593 12.97 27.95 6.12
N THR A 594 13.81 26.91 6.25
CA THR A 594 13.52 25.75 7.10
C THR A 594 14.82 25.10 7.56
N VAL A 595 14.83 24.62 8.81
CA VAL A 595 15.90 23.77 9.35
C VAL A 595 15.39 22.34 9.46
N THR A 596 16.17 21.39 8.97
CA THR A 596 15.87 19.95 8.96
C THR A 596 17.01 19.19 9.61
N SER A 597 16.71 18.00 10.14
CA SER A 597 17.70 17.13 10.76
C SER A 597 18.01 15.97 9.84
N GLU A 598 19.29 15.68 9.64
CA GLU A 598 19.76 14.53 8.88
C GLU A 598 20.47 13.59 9.83
N SER A 599 19.84 12.45 10.09
CA SER A 599 20.43 11.45 10.97
C SER A 599 21.60 10.74 10.30
N ALA A 600 22.58 10.33 11.11
CA ALA A 600 23.63 9.43 10.66
C ALA A 600 23.46 8.07 11.32
N ILE A 601 23.41 7.03 10.48
CA ILE A 601 23.09 5.66 10.90
C ILE A 601 24.27 4.73 10.56
N ALA A 602 24.74 3.98 11.56
CA ALA A 602 25.64 2.86 11.34
C ALA A 602 24.88 1.55 11.42
N THR A 603 24.72 0.89 10.28
CA THR A 603 24.14 -0.46 10.22
C THR A 603 25.18 -1.53 10.55
N ARG A 604 24.82 -2.40 11.50
CA ARG A 604 25.54 -3.62 11.86
C ARG A 604 24.63 -4.82 11.62
N TRP A 605 25.20 -6.02 11.69
CA TRP A 605 24.42 -7.25 11.50
C TRP A 605 23.35 -7.44 12.59
N ASP A 606 23.59 -6.88 13.79
CA ASP A 606 22.74 -7.02 14.98
C ASP A 606 21.93 -5.77 15.33
N GLY A 607 21.94 -4.72 14.50
CA GLY A 607 21.15 -3.52 14.76
C GLY A 607 21.67 -2.27 14.08
N GLN A 608 21.09 -1.13 14.46
CA GLN A 608 21.50 0.18 13.97
C GLN A 608 21.82 1.13 15.13
N LEU A 609 22.97 1.80 15.01
CA LEU A 609 23.31 2.96 15.82
C LEU A 609 22.82 4.19 15.08
N TYR A 610 21.87 4.90 15.66
CA TYR A 610 21.23 6.08 15.13
C TYR A 610 21.72 7.31 15.89
N THR A 611 22.16 8.33 15.17
CA THR A 611 22.71 9.55 15.77
C THR A 611 22.10 10.79 15.14
N VAL A 612 21.73 11.75 15.97
CA VAL A 612 21.17 13.05 15.55
C VAL A 612 21.86 14.17 16.31
N LEU A 613 22.22 15.22 15.56
CA LEU A 613 22.67 16.49 16.09
C LEU A 613 21.45 17.38 16.36
N GLY A 614 21.29 17.80 17.61
CA GLY A 614 20.31 18.80 18.02
C GLY A 614 20.93 20.20 18.13
N GLU A 615 20.23 21.09 18.82
CA GLU A 615 20.65 22.48 18.99
C GLU A 615 21.79 22.64 20.01
N PRO A 616 22.61 23.70 19.88
CA PRO A 616 23.55 24.08 20.93
C PRO A 616 22.80 24.59 22.17
N ASP A 617 23.32 24.33 23.36
CA ASP A 617 22.67 24.72 24.62
C ASP A 617 23.05 26.13 25.11
N GLY A 618 23.79 26.90 24.30
CA GLY A 618 24.29 28.23 24.63
C GLY A 618 25.51 28.27 25.57
N THR A 619 25.92 27.15 26.15
CA THR A 619 27.07 27.04 27.09
C THR A 619 28.28 26.33 26.48
N GLY A 620 28.26 26.10 25.16
CA GLY A 620 29.29 25.36 24.43
C GLY A 620 29.06 23.85 24.39
N ARG A 621 27.89 23.34 24.83
CA ARG A 621 27.49 21.94 24.65
C ARG A 621 26.49 21.82 23.50
N TRP A 622 26.41 20.61 22.95
CA TRP A 622 25.51 20.28 21.85
C TRP A 622 24.59 19.14 22.24
N GLN A 623 23.29 19.29 21.96
CA GLN A 623 22.36 18.20 22.14
C GLN A 623 22.70 17.08 21.16
N LEU A 624 22.93 15.88 21.68
CA LEU A 624 23.07 14.66 20.92
C LEU A 624 21.99 13.69 21.33
N ARG A 625 21.35 13.08 20.32
CA ARG A 625 20.42 11.98 20.53
C ARG A 625 21.00 10.74 19.89
N LEU A 626 21.29 9.75 20.72
CA LEU A 626 21.92 8.50 20.32
C LEU A 626 20.99 7.34 20.66
N TRP A 627 20.76 6.44 19.71
CA TRP A 627 20.00 5.22 19.94
C TRP A 627 20.72 4.00 19.40
N TRP A 628 20.80 2.95 20.20
CA TRP A 628 21.14 1.61 19.72
C TRP A 628 19.86 0.80 19.61
N LYS A 629 19.58 0.30 18.40
CA LYS A 629 18.34 -0.40 18.05
C LYS A 629 18.65 -1.82 17.56
N PRO A 630 18.71 -2.80 18.47
CA PRO A 630 19.00 -4.19 18.10
C PRO A 630 17.99 -4.75 17.11
N PHE A 631 18.48 -5.38 16.05
CA PHE A 631 17.70 -6.11 15.04
C PHE A 631 16.54 -5.33 14.37
N VAL A 632 16.52 -3.99 14.46
CA VAL A 632 15.48 -3.14 13.83
C VAL A 632 15.41 -3.35 12.32
N THR A 633 16.54 -3.70 11.69
CA THR A 633 16.63 -4.00 10.25
C THR A 633 15.77 -5.19 9.81
N LEU A 634 15.40 -6.09 10.73
CA LEU A 634 14.50 -7.20 10.44
C LEU A 634 13.09 -6.73 10.05
N ILE A 635 12.65 -5.55 10.48
CA ILE A 635 11.36 -4.96 10.10
C ILE A 635 11.28 -4.86 8.57
N TRP A 636 12.29 -4.24 7.96
CA TRP A 636 12.34 -4.00 6.51
C TRP A 636 12.79 -5.22 5.73
N LEU A 637 13.68 -6.06 6.28
CA LEU A 637 14.00 -7.36 5.69
C LEU A 637 12.75 -8.23 5.56
N GLY A 638 11.92 -8.29 6.60
CA GLY A 638 10.65 -9.01 6.57
C GLY A 638 9.68 -8.42 5.55
N GLY A 639 9.57 -7.09 5.46
CA GLY A 639 8.80 -6.39 4.42
C GLY A 639 9.23 -6.77 2.99
N ALA A 640 10.55 -6.83 2.76
CA ALA A 640 11.11 -7.28 1.48
C ALA A 640 10.78 -8.76 1.20
N LEU A 641 10.87 -9.65 2.19
CA LEU A 641 10.49 -11.05 2.06
C LEU A 641 8.99 -11.20 1.73
N ILE A 642 8.12 -10.41 2.36
CA ILE A 642 6.67 -10.38 2.07
C ILE A 642 6.44 -10.09 0.59
N ALA A 643 7.06 -9.03 0.07
CA ALA A 643 6.97 -8.62 -1.33
C ALA A 643 7.57 -9.67 -2.30
N ILE A 644 8.75 -10.24 -1.98
CA ILE A 644 9.38 -11.30 -2.77
C ILE A 644 8.48 -12.53 -2.83
N GLY A 645 7.92 -12.97 -1.70
CA GLY A 645 7.00 -14.10 -1.66
C GLY A 645 5.73 -13.85 -2.50
N GLY A 646 5.22 -12.61 -2.48
CA GLY A 646 4.15 -12.17 -3.37
C GLY A 646 4.53 -12.32 -4.84
N ALA A 647 5.71 -11.82 -5.24
CA ALA A 647 6.21 -11.90 -6.60
C ALA A 647 6.41 -13.35 -7.07
N LEU A 648 6.98 -14.22 -6.23
CA LEU A 648 7.11 -15.66 -6.49
C LEU A 648 5.73 -16.33 -6.72
N SER A 649 4.72 -15.95 -5.93
CA SER A 649 3.34 -16.42 -6.11
C SER A 649 2.72 -15.95 -7.42
N LEU A 650 2.95 -14.69 -7.81
CA LEU A 650 2.46 -14.12 -9.06
C LEU A 650 3.09 -14.82 -10.27
N LEU A 651 4.43 -14.84 -10.34
CA LEU A 651 5.20 -15.47 -11.42
C LEU A 651 4.88 -16.97 -11.53
N GLY A 652 4.79 -17.67 -10.41
CA GLY A 652 4.48 -19.11 -10.38
C GLY A 652 3.13 -19.45 -10.98
N ARG A 653 2.14 -18.57 -10.81
CA ARG A 653 0.78 -18.78 -11.33
C ARG A 653 0.67 -18.39 -12.79
N LEU A 654 1.30 -17.29 -13.21
CA LEU A 654 1.37 -16.90 -14.62
C LEU A 654 2.08 -17.97 -15.46
N ALA A 655 3.21 -18.50 -14.98
CA ALA A 655 3.93 -19.58 -15.65
C ALA A 655 3.07 -20.86 -15.80
N ARG A 656 2.30 -21.21 -14.77
CA ARG A 656 1.36 -22.35 -14.83
C ARG A 656 0.25 -22.11 -15.84
N GLY A 657 -0.35 -20.93 -15.86
CA GLY A 657 -1.39 -20.56 -16.83
C GLY A 657 -0.89 -20.65 -18.27
N ARG A 658 0.30 -20.12 -18.54
CA ARG A 658 0.94 -20.20 -19.87
C ARG A 658 1.20 -21.64 -20.30
N ARG A 659 1.67 -22.50 -19.39
CA ARG A 659 1.88 -23.94 -19.71
C ARG A 659 0.58 -24.67 -19.98
N ALA A 660 -0.51 -24.33 -19.29
CA ALA A 660 -1.83 -24.92 -19.54
C ALA A 660 -2.34 -24.50 -20.93
N ALA A 661 -2.28 -23.21 -21.25
CA ALA A 661 -2.68 -22.70 -22.57
C ALA A 661 -1.85 -23.29 -23.72
N LEU A 662 -0.53 -23.46 -23.54
CA LEU A 662 0.31 -24.14 -24.53
C LEU A 662 -0.12 -25.60 -24.73
N ARG A 663 -0.42 -26.33 -23.65
CA ARG A 663 -0.90 -27.72 -23.76
C ARG A 663 -2.24 -27.82 -24.48
N GLU A 664 -3.16 -26.88 -24.23
CA GLU A 664 -4.44 -26.80 -24.94
C GLU A 664 -4.26 -26.42 -26.42
N ALA A 665 -3.24 -25.63 -26.76
CA ALA A 665 -2.94 -25.29 -28.16
C ALA A 665 -2.25 -26.43 -28.94
N TYR A 666 -1.59 -27.36 -28.24
CA TYR A 666 -0.95 -28.54 -28.82
C TYR A 666 -1.88 -29.76 -28.90
N ALA A 667 -2.96 -29.78 -28.12
CA ALA A 667 -3.98 -30.82 -28.12
C ALA A 667 -5.10 -30.46 -29.11
#